data_AF-A0A9P1EZY3-F1
#
_entry.id   AF-A0A9P1EZY3-F1
#
_cell.length_a   1.000
_cell.length_b   1.000
_cell.length_c   1.000
_cell.angle_alpha   90.00
_cell.angle_beta   90.00
_cell.angle_gamma   90.00
#
_symmetry.space_group_name_H-M   'P 1'
#
loop_
_entity.id
_entity.type
_entity.pdbx_description
1 polymer ?
#
loop_
_entity_poly.entity_id
_entity_poly.type
_entity_poly.pdbx_seq_one_letter_code
_entity_poly.pdbx_strand_id
1 'polypeptide(L)'
;MLRNLLLLAALAVSSCLCIVPNHFQFRPYLNKASKLRGNADVAITAGFLDQNLDHFTGNGSGTFTQRYFYTQQFTLHQRTAFLYVSNEGAFETSVITDDTSPIVKTAKQFGATVFALEHRYYGQSKPNYDTFNSTNLRFLTSYQAIMDIIAFIKYANVKFNMDPDVRWVLWGYGYGGVIAAEARKWDPVTVSGVIASSAPLTHQYDFWKYNNYVDLAIKQTGGLECYWKVQQGFADIRAAMRTPEGRANVSDVFHLNPRLNDTDLNYNDIQTFYLAIISPFQQLVQFNNDFNLSIGDMCGTIDKSNWTSMEVVYQAYVYLSTTITGSVQPMITSYQEVIADLADPKATNPYIDQRMWQYQACSEFAWFYTTNTNENGLFGSVVPTSLFLNQCFDLFPDANLDATIIRDLVIDYNNFYGSASNWAGTNAVFTNGWFDPWSRLGKESTGDFSVVAYLIPLASFASDFFPGDTNNTFINQAHSLFAENINRWVNGPRNPKTFVNTTDPWIRPYWGEFIVRAQEMQVKQENAARFSKLGDDVPSKKTFPEPKFKKVFLGRPPHGFLPDPDYDETAAYPAGFEEGTFRQRASHFDNTNPNFFQQKFFKNAQWAKAGGPNFLMIGGEGPESSRWVLNENITYLTWAKKYGATVYLLEHRFYGDSLVGDNTAFNQLNSLEMLYDLAEFIRAVNIQTGTSAPWITFGGSYSGAMSAWMREIFPELVVGAVASSGPVFAKTDFYEYLMVVENSVRTYSSDCADRIKTGFDSMRQLFLTKEGRQNLTNLFQLDPPFGDNVTDIDQHYFFSNVYGNFQGAVQYSGDNTGPYAYGYGIPDMCSIMTNDSNTPLQNIVNFNEFMTIFYNGGGNYTGMDNNYQNMVDYLMNAQSYGPDAGAGLLWTWQTCSEFGYFQSADSGNGIFGSPTPVNMYVQLCQDLFGTYYDRTTIDSVTDYTNYKYGERFNYRGTNVILPNGNVDPWHALGLYSPTDSSVVSYLINGTAHCADMYPARDADVPGLKIVRDLIDQNIATWLNQAPSPTTAAPDGSSTTIQSATNQSTTIQSTTIQSTTQSASSSTVLISILAVLVARFL
;
A
#
# COMPACT_ATOMS: atom_id res chain seq x y z
N MET A 1 6.05 -5.76 60.12
CA MET A 1 7.30 -5.30 59.47
C MET A 1 8.03 -6.37 58.64
N LEU A 2 7.59 -7.63 58.58
CA LEU A 2 8.18 -8.67 57.70
C LEU A 2 7.39 -8.99 56.41
N ARG A 3 6.42 -8.15 56.03
CA ARG A 3 5.63 -8.32 54.78
C ARG A 3 6.04 -7.39 53.63
N ASN A 4 6.94 -6.43 53.87
CA ASN A 4 7.32 -5.40 52.89
C ASN A 4 8.72 -5.59 52.26
N LEU A 5 9.40 -6.71 52.51
CA LEU A 5 10.75 -6.97 52.00
C LEU A 5 10.80 -7.98 50.83
N LEU A 6 9.67 -8.59 50.45
CA LEU A 6 9.58 -9.48 49.28
C LEU A 6 9.11 -8.78 47.99
N LEU A 7 8.80 -7.49 48.05
CA LEU A 7 8.42 -6.67 46.88
C LEU A 7 9.59 -5.92 46.22
N LEU A 8 10.81 -6.03 46.77
CA LEU A 8 12.00 -5.30 46.28
C LEU A 8 13.01 -6.19 45.53
N ALA A 9 12.71 -7.46 45.27
CA ALA A 9 13.57 -8.39 44.53
C ALA A 9 12.96 -8.89 43.20
N ALA A 10 11.90 -8.24 42.71
CA ALA A 10 11.27 -8.52 41.41
C ALA A 10 11.35 -7.32 40.45
N LEU A 11 12.44 -6.54 40.53
CA LEU A 11 12.83 -5.56 39.51
C LEU A 11 13.90 -6.19 38.60
N ALA A 12 13.55 -7.30 37.96
CA ALA A 12 14.17 -7.73 36.71
C ALA A 12 13.07 -7.61 35.66
N VAL A 13 13.17 -6.55 34.86
CA VAL A 13 12.24 -6.20 33.78
C VAL A 13 12.19 -7.39 32.82
N SER A 14 11.07 -8.11 32.82
CA SER A 14 10.74 -9.14 31.83
C SER A 14 9.72 -8.54 30.88
N SER A 15 10.22 -8.00 29.77
CA SER A 15 9.42 -7.45 28.69
C SER A 15 9.16 -8.54 27.66
N CYS A 16 7.98 -9.15 27.67
CA CYS A 16 7.46 -9.83 26.49
C CYS A 16 5.95 -9.68 26.52
N LEU A 17 5.40 -8.92 25.56
CA LEU A 17 4.27 -9.35 24.75
C LEU A 17 3.79 -8.29 23.76
N CYS A 18 3.30 -8.82 22.65
CA CYS A 18 2.68 -8.21 21.48
C CYS A 18 3.47 -7.17 20.68
N ILE A 19 3.05 -7.06 19.42
CA ILE A 19 3.41 -6.02 18.46
C ILE A 19 2.75 -4.70 18.91
N VAL A 20 3.17 -4.18 20.05
CA VAL A 20 2.73 -2.90 20.62
C VAL A 20 3.64 -1.79 20.11
N PRO A 21 3.14 -0.55 19.93
CA PRO A 21 3.99 0.61 19.71
C PRO A 21 5.24 0.64 20.58
N ASN A 22 6.35 1.03 19.94
CA ASN A 22 7.72 0.97 20.45
C ASN A 22 8.02 1.88 21.66
N HIS A 23 6.98 2.52 22.22
CA HIS A 23 7.07 3.40 23.37
C HIS A 23 5.91 3.28 24.34
N PHE A 24 5.31 2.09 24.43
CA PHE A 24 4.25 1.86 25.39
C PHE A 24 4.82 1.45 26.73
N GLN A 25 4.84 2.38 27.68
CA GLN A 25 5.27 2.16 29.07
C GLN A 25 4.55 0.99 29.77
N PHE A 26 3.40 0.55 29.25
CA PHE A 26 2.64 -0.57 29.83
C PHE A 26 3.05 -1.95 29.30
N ARG A 27 3.86 -2.03 28.24
CA ARG A 27 4.35 -3.30 27.66
C ARG A 27 4.96 -4.24 28.72
N PRO A 28 5.76 -3.79 29.71
CA PRO A 28 6.30 -4.67 30.75
C PRO A 28 5.23 -5.35 31.63
N TYR A 29 4.02 -4.80 31.69
CA TYR A 29 2.94 -5.33 32.53
C TYR A 29 1.98 -6.24 31.76
N LEU A 30 2.04 -6.23 30.42
CA LEU A 30 1.09 -6.90 29.55
C LEU A 30 1.58 -8.29 29.11
N ASN A 31 2.19 -9.07 30.02
CA ASN A 31 2.73 -10.41 29.74
C ASN A 31 1.76 -11.56 30.10
N LYS A 32 1.02 -12.10 29.13
CA LYS A 32 0.10 -13.24 29.19
C LYS A 32 0.80 -14.51 29.63
N ALA A 33 2.08 -14.69 29.30
CA ALA A 33 2.82 -15.83 29.82
C ALA A 33 2.98 -15.73 31.34
N SER A 34 3.12 -14.54 31.92
CA SER A 34 3.18 -14.37 33.39
C SER A 34 1.86 -14.64 34.12
N LYS A 35 0.73 -14.78 33.39
CA LYS A 35 -0.56 -15.19 33.97
C LYS A 35 -0.62 -16.68 34.27
N LEU A 36 0.20 -17.46 33.59
CA LEU A 36 0.40 -18.86 33.93
C LEU A 36 1.15 -18.89 35.27
N ARG A 37 0.65 -19.70 36.20
CA ARG A 37 1.21 -19.80 37.56
C ARG A 37 2.48 -20.64 37.58
N GLY A 38 2.69 -21.44 36.52
CA GLY A 38 3.73 -22.45 36.47
C GLY A 38 3.46 -23.56 37.49
N ASN A 39 4.02 -24.74 37.25
CA ASN A 39 4.00 -25.81 38.22
C ASN A 39 5.41 -25.99 38.78
N ALA A 40 5.60 -25.68 40.06
CA ALA A 40 6.90 -25.77 40.73
C ALA A 40 7.46 -27.20 40.79
N ASP A 41 6.59 -28.21 40.62
CA ASP A 41 7.00 -29.61 40.53
C ASP A 41 7.55 -29.98 39.15
N VAL A 42 7.46 -29.08 38.16
CA VAL A 42 8.06 -29.25 36.84
C VAL A 42 9.49 -28.74 36.83
N ALA A 43 10.44 -29.68 36.90
CA ALA A 43 11.85 -29.38 36.78
C ALA A 43 12.17 -28.85 35.38
N ILE A 44 12.66 -27.61 35.32
CA ILE A 44 13.13 -26.94 34.10
C ILE A 44 14.63 -26.73 34.21
N THR A 45 15.35 -27.05 33.13
CA THR A 45 16.79 -26.80 33.01
C THR A 45 17.04 -25.78 31.91
N ALA A 46 17.85 -24.76 32.20
CA ALA A 46 18.38 -23.84 31.20
C ALA A 46 19.68 -24.39 30.61
N GLY A 47 19.81 -24.31 29.29
CA GLY A 47 21.00 -24.67 28.54
C GLY A 47 21.40 -23.56 27.58
N PHE A 48 22.60 -23.68 27.03
CA PHE A 48 23.16 -22.75 26.06
C PHE A 48 23.75 -23.55 24.89
N LEU A 49 23.60 -23.04 23.67
CA LEU A 49 24.29 -23.54 22.50
C LEU A 49 24.96 -22.39 21.76
N ASP A 50 26.11 -22.66 21.12
CA ASP A 50 26.72 -21.70 20.21
C ASP A 50 26.11 -21.85 18.83
N GLN A 51 25.59 -20.75 18.31
CA GLN A 51 24.95 -20.65 17.00
C GLN A 51 25.78 -19.79 16.08
N ASN A 52 25.67 -20.06 14.78
CA ASN A 52 26.23 -19.16 13.78
C ASN A 52 25.47 -17.83 13.83
N LEU A 53 26.22 -16.74 13.85
CA LEU A 53 25.60 -15.43 13.71
C LEU A 53 24.95 -15.29 12.33
N ASP A 54 25.61 -15.83 11.30
CA ASP A 54 25.11 -15.96 9.95
C ASP A 54 25.13 -17.42 9.47
N HIS A 55 23.96 -17.99 9.23
CA HIS A 55 23.82 -19.37 8.76
C HIS A 55 24.25 -19.60 7.31
N PHE A 56 24.44 -18.53 6.52
CA PHE A 56 24.75 -18.62 5.08
C PHE A 56 26.24 -18.52 4.78
N THR A 57 26.98 -17.76 5.59
CA THR A 57 28.45 -17.67 5.50
C THR A 57 29.17 -18.56 6.52
N GLY A 58 28.42 -19.20 7.43
CA GLY A 58 28.95 -20.05 8.49
C GLY A 58 29.78 -19.25 9.50
N ASN A 59 30.83 -19.86 10.04
CA ASN A 59 31.64 -19.24 11.10
C ASN A 59 32.42 -17.99 10.66
N GLY A 60 32.43 -17.64 9.36
CA GLY A 60 33.12 -16.46 8.83
C GLY A 60 32.60 -15.14 9.43
N SER A 61 31.33 -15.11 9.84
CA SER A 61 30.71 -13.95 10.50
C SER A 61 30.72 -14.05 12.04
N GLY A 62 31.30 -15.12 12.60
CA GLY A 62 31.32 -15.39 14.04
C GLY A 62 30.11 -16.18 14.55
N THR A 63 30.07 -16.39 15.86
CA THR A 63 29.03 -17.14 16.57
C THR A 63 28.47 -16.32 17.73
N PHE A 64 27.27 -16.66 18.19
CA PHE A 64 26.69 -16.15 19.43
C PHE A 64 26.13 -17.29 20.27
N THR A 65 26.06 -17.08 21.58
CA THR A 65 25.50 -18.07 22.49
C THR A 65 24.00 -17.84 22.62
N GLN A 66 23.19 -18.83 22.24
CA GLN A 66 21.74 -18.82 22.34
C GLN A 66 21.29 -19.66 23.54
N ARG A 67 20.34 -19.14 24.31
CA ARG A 67 19.76 -19.78 25.48
C ARG A 67 18.54 -20.61 25.10
N TYR A 68 18.37 -21.75 25.74
CA TYR A 68 17.17 -22.57 25.61
C TYR A 68 16.78 -23.19 26.97
N PHE A 69 15.53 -23.60 27.08
CA PHE A 69 14.98 -24.27 28.25
C PHE A 69 14.40 -25.62 27.85
N TYR A 70 14.43 -26.60 28.76
CA TYR A 70 13.78 -27.88 28.51
C TYR A 70 13.27 -28.55 29.78
N THR A 71 12.30 -29.44 29.59
CA THR A 71 11.86 -30.42 30.59
C THR A 71 11.59 -31.78 29.95
N GLN A 72 12.00 -32.84 30.63
CA GLN A 72 11.74 -34.24 30.26
C GLN A 72 10.66 -34.88 31.13
N GLN A 73 10.00 -34.13 32.01
CA GLN A 73 9.07 -34.72 32.98
C GLN A 73 7.84 -35.36 32.32
N PHE A 74 7.42 -34.85 31.16
CA PHE A 74 6.30 -35.41 30.40
C PHE A 74 6.75 -36.48 29.39
N THR A 75 8.05 -36.76 29.30
CA THR A 75 8.60 -37.66 28.29
C THR A 75 8.28 -39.12 28.61
N LEU A 76 7.44 -39.74 27.77
CA LEU A 76 7.20 -41.19 27.82
C LEU A 76 8.19 -41.94 26.92
N HIS A 77 8.60 -41.31 25.82
CA HIS A 77 9.59 -41.81 24.87
C HIS A 77 10.31 -40.65 24.19
N GLN A 78 11.52 -40.89 23.69
CA GLN A 78 12.29 -39.88 22.95
C GLN A 78 11.82 -39.67 21.49
N ARG A 79 10.62 -40.15 21.14
CA ARG A 79 10.04 -40.09 19.79
C ARG A 79 9.15 -38.88 19.54
N THR A 80 8.82 -38.08 20.55
CA THR A 80 8.00 -36.86 20.38
C THR A 80 8.66 -35.69 21.09
N ALA A 81 8.83 -34.57 20.39
CA ALA A 81 9.45 -33.37 20.92
C ALA A 81 8.63 -32.13 20.54
N PHE A 82 8.35 -31.28 21.52
CA PHE A 82 7.70 -29.99 21.29
C PHE A 82 8.72 -28.88 21.44
N LEU A 83 8.72 -27.94 20.50
CA LEU A 83 9.54 -26.73 20.57
C LEU A 83 8.63 -25.50 20.59
N TYR A 84 8.62 -24.79 21.70
CA TYR A 84 8.05 -23.46 21.75
C TYR A 84 9.08 -22.43 21.26
N VAL A 85 8.70 -21.66 20.24
CA VAL A 85 9.50 -20.57 19.68
C VAL A 85 9.11 -19.29 20.41
N SER A 86 10.06 -18.71 21.15
CA SER A 86 9.78 -17.49 21.90
C SER A 86 9.57 -16.29 20.98
N ASN A 87 8.84 -15.31 21.48
CA ASN A 87 8.68 -13.99 20.88
C ASN A 87 9.83 -13.06 21.31
N GLU A 88 9.63 -11.75 21.16
CA GLU A 88 10.56 -10.68 21.48
C GLU A 88 10.65 -10.50 23.00
N GLY A 89 11.83 -10.72 23.56
CA GLY A 89 12.12 -10.53 24.99
C GLY A 89 12.63 -11.78 25.70
N ALA A 90 12.69 -11.71 27.04
CA ALA A 90 13.08 -12.84 27.87
C ALA A 90 11.99 -13.93 27.88
N PHE A 91 12.42 -15.20 27.82
CA PHE A 91 11.47 -16.33 27.87
C PHE A 91 10.88 -16.57 29.27
N GLU A 92 9.55 -16.67 29.34
CA GLU A 92 8.80 -17.06 30.53
C GLU A 92 8.62 -18.59 30.60
N THR A 93 9.20 -19.23 31.62
CA THR A 93 9.18 -20.70 31.77
C THR A 93 7.79 -21.27 32.11
N SER A 94 6.86 -20.43 32.55
CA SER A 94 5.47 -20.78 32.85
C SER A 94 4.74 -21.38 31.64
N VAL A 95 5.09 -20.96 30.41
CA VAL A 95 4.52 -21.45 29.14
C VAL A 95 4.63 -22.97 28.99
N ILE A 96 5.73 -23.54 29.48
CA ILE A 96 6.06 -24.97 29.35
C ILE A 96 5.99 -25.73 30.68
N THR A 97 5.57 -25.08 31.77
CA THR A 97 5.41 -25.71 33.09
C THR A 97 3.98 -25.71 33.61
N ASP A 98 3.13 -24.81 33.15
CA ASP A 98 1.77 -24.69 33.67
C ASP A 98 0.82 -25.72 33.05
N ASP A 99 0.10 -26.46 33.90
CA ASP A 99 -0.84 -27.52 33.51
C ASP A 99 -2.04 -27.02 32.68
N THR A 100 -2.33 -25.73 32.71
CA THR A 100 -3.40 -25.11 31.92
C THR A 100 -2.94 -24.76 30.50
N SER A 101 -1.63 -24.66 30.25
CA SER A 101 -1.04 -24.40 28.95
C SER A 101 -1.43 -25.51 27.94
N PRO A 102 -1.91 -25.17 26.73
CA PRO A 102 -2.21 -26.17 25.71
C PRO A 102 -0.96 -26.96 25.31
N ILE A 103 0.22 -26.36 25.37
CA ILE A 103 1.50 -27.04 25.08
C ILE A 103 1.74 -28.15 26.11
N VAL A 104 1.57 -27.86 27.40
CA VAL A 104 1.79 -28.82 28.50
C VAL A 104 0.71 -29.90 28.51
N LYS A 105 -0.57 -29.55 28.33
CA LYS A 105 -1.67 -30.52 28.20
C LYS A 105 -1.39 -31.52 27.09
N THR A 106 -0.99 -31.01 25.94
CA THR A 106 -0.68 -31.83 24.77
C THR A 106 0.61 -32.63 24.98
N ALA A 107 1.62 -32.07 25.65
CA ALA A 107 2.86 -32.78 25.95
C ALA A 107 2.63 -33.98 26.87
N LYS A 108 1.77 -33.83 27.89
CA LYS A 108 1.32 -34.93 28.76
C LYS A 108 0.56 -36.01 27.98
N GLN A 109 -0.29 -35.60 27.04
CA GLN A 109 -1.08 -36.52 26.21
C GLN A 109 -0.20 -37.36 25.27
N PHE A 110 0.82 -36.75 24.64
CA PHE A 110 1.67 -37.42 23.65
C PHE A 110 3.04 -37.86 24.17
N GLY A 111 3.29 -37.69 25.47
CA GLY A 111 4.53 -38.12 26.11
C GLY A 111 5.78 -37.38 25.61
N ALA A 112 5.69 -36.08 25.35
CA ALA A 112 6.72 -35.31 24.66
C ALA A 112 7.84 -34.78 25.59
N THR A 113 9.06 -34.65 25.06
CA THR A 113 10.07 -33.73 25.62
C THR A 113 9.76 -32.31 25.17
N VAL A 114 9.72 -31.36 26.10
CA VAL A 114 9.36 -29.97 25.79
C VAL A 114 10.58 -29.08 25.87
N PHE A 115 10.80 -28.31 24.81
CA PHE A 115 11.86 -27.33 24.64
C PHE A 115 11.26 -25.94 24.43
N ALA A 116 11.99 -24.91 24.83
CA ALA A 116 11.75 -23.53 24.45
C ALA A 116 13.07 -22.88 24.04
N LEU A 117 13.09 -22.26 22.86
CA LEU A 117 14.27 -21.57 22.35
C LEU A 117 14.08 -20.06 22.48
N GLU A 118 15.02 -19.37 23.13
CA GLU A 118 15.00 -17.91 23.23
C GLU A 118 15.48 -17.29 21.92
N HIS A 119 14.72 -16.32 21.40
CA HIS A 119 14.98 -15.68 20.12
C HIS A 119 16.34 -14.95 20.11
N ARG A 120 17.06 -15.00 18.97
CA ARG A 120 18.30 -14.24 18.78
C ARG A 120 18.09 -12.75 19.07
N TYR A 121 19.11 -12.08 19.60
CA TYR A 121 19.07 -10.67 20.02
C TYR A 121 18.13 -10.35 21.21
N TYR A 122 17.32 -11.29 21.69
CA TYR A 122 16.44 -11.06 22.84
C TYR A 122 16.88 -11.81 24.09
N GLY A 123 16.45 -11.33 25.26
CA GLY A 123 16.84 -11.92 26.54
C GLY A 123 18.37 -12.01 26.69
N GLN A 124 18.87 -13.20 27.02
CA GLN A 124 20.30 -13.50 27.13
C GLN A 124 20.92 -14.03 25.83
N SER A 125 20.13 -14.16 24.76
CA SER A 125 20.54 -14.72 23.47
C SER A 125 21.05 -13.64 22.51
N LYS A 126 21.88 -12.71 23.02
CA LYS A 126 22.40 -11.56 22.29
C LYS A 126 23.85 -11.80 21.84
N PRO A 127 24.22 -11.46 20.58
CA PRO A 127 25.62 -11.38 20.20
C PRO A 127 26.38 -10.39 21.09
N ASN A 128 27.66 -10.66 21.36
CA ASN A 128 28.49 -9.86 22.25
C ASN A 128 28.97 -8.57 21.55
N TYR A 129 28.07 -7.59 21.45
CA TYR A 129 28.34 -6.27 20.89
C TYR A 129 28.21 -5.18 21.95
N ASP A 130 29.10 -4.19 21.89
CA ASP A 130 29.02 -2.99 22.74
C ASP A 130 27.80 -2.12 22.35
N THR A 131 27.46 -2.10 21.05
CA THR A 131 26.37 -1.31 20.47
C THR A 131 25.59 -2.08 19.41
N PHE A 132 24.29 -1.81 19.32
CA PHE A 132 23.35 -2.34 18.34
C PHE A 132 22.92 -1.24 17.37
N ASN A 133 23.87 -0.81 16.53
CA ASN A 133 23.62 0.03 15.36
C ASN A 133 23.12 -0.83 14.18
N SER A 134 22.79 -0.21 13.03
CA SER A 134 22.23 -0.94 11.89
C SER A 134 23.16 -2.05 11.38
N THR A 135 24.48 -1.81 11.40
CA THR A 135 25.49 -2.80 11.04
C THR A 135 25.37 -4.03 11.93
N ASN A 136 25.40 -3.87 13.26
CA ASN A 136 25.34 -5.01 14.18
C ASN A 136 23.96 -5.68 14.23
N LEU A 137 22.90 -4.97 13.83
CA LEU A 137 21.54 -5.49 13.75
C LEU A 137 21.24 -6.21 12.42
N ARG A 138 22.10 -6.12 11.39
CA ARG A 138 21.88 -6.77 10.08
C ARG A 138 21.64 -8.29 10.11
N PHE A 139 22.03 -8.97 11.20
CA PHE A 139 21.76 -10.41 11.40
C PHE A 139 20.52 -10.69 12.25
N LEU A 140 19.80 -9.66 12.69
CA LEU A 140 18.48 -9.75 13.28
C LEU A 140 17.43 -9.78 12.17
N THR A 141 17.32 -10.93 11.51
CA THR A 141 16.31 -11.18 10.48
C THR A 141 15.51 -12.43 10.82
N SER A 142 14.25 -12.49 10.38
CA SER A 142 13.43 -13.70 10.56
C SER A 142 14.09 -14.93 9.94
N TYR A 143 14.82 -14.77 8.82
CA TYR A 143 15.43 -15.90 8.12
C TYR A 143 16.54 -16.55 8.94
N GLN A 144 17.37 -15.74 9.59
CA GLN A 144 18.40 -16.26 10.48
C GLN A 144 17.78 -16.92 11.72
N ALA A 145 16.69 -16.37 12.26
CA ALA A 145 15.96 -16.96 13.39
C ALA A 145 15.30 -18.31 13.02
N ILE A 146 14.77 -18.45 11.80
CA ILE A 146 14.27 -19.73 11.25
C ILE A 146 15.41 -20.76 11.21
N MET A 147 16.59 -20.35 10.73
CA MET A 147 17.75 -21.23 10.66
C MET A 147 18.29 -21.60 12.05
N ASP A 148 18.21 -20.71 13.04
CA ASP A 148 18.53 -21.03 14.44
C ASP A 148 17.68 -22.19 14.96
N ILE A 149 16.38 -22.22 14.65
CA ILE A 149 15.48 -23.31 15.06
C ILE A 149 15.91 -24.64 14.46
N ILE A 150 16.22 -24.65 13.16
CA ILE A 150 16.64 -25.87 12.46
C ILE A 150 17.98 -26.38 13.04
N ALA A 151 18.92 -25.48 13.31
CA ALA A 151 20.18 -25.80 13.95
C ALA A 151 19.99 -26.32 15.38
N PHE A 152 19.10 -25.68 16.16
CA PHE A 152 18.76 -26.11 17.51
C PHE A 152 18.16 -27.52 17.53
N ILE A 153 17.23 -27.84 16.63
CA ILE A 153 16.64 -29.18 16.57
C ILE A 153 17.71 -30.24 16.29
N LYS A 154 18.63 -29.98 15.36
CA LYS A 154 19.77 -30.88 15.07
C LYS A 154 20.66 -31.06 16.29
N TYR A 155 20.99 -29.98 16.99
CA TYR A 155 21.73 -30.00 18.24
C TYR A 155 21.00 -30.83 19.31
N ALA A 156 19.70 -30.57 19.52
CA ALA A 156 18.89 -31.24 20.53
C ALA A 156 18.77 -32.75 20.26
N ASN A 157 18.60 -33.15 19.00
CA ASN A 157 18.55 -34.56 18.60
C ASN A 157 19.79 -35.34 19.07
N VAL A 158 20.98 -34.73 18.96
CA VAL A 158 22.24 -35.33 19.41
C VAL A 158 22.38 -35.20 20.93
N LYS A 159 22.20 -34.00 21.47
CA LYS A 159 22.45 -33.68 22.88
C LYS A 159 21.58 -34.48 23.84
N PHE A 160 20.32 -34.71 23.47
CA PHE A 160 19.32 -35.39 24.29
C PHE A 160 19.09 -36.85 23.88
N ASN A 161 19.88 -37.36 22.92
CA ASN A 161 19.77 -38.71 22.39
C ASN A 161 18.32 -39.04 21.96
N MET A 162 17.77 -38.16 21.13
CA MET A 162 16.41 -38.29 20.63
C MET A 162 16.30 -39.51 19.71
N ASP A 163 15.11 -40.11 19.63
CA ASP A 163 14.87 -41.25 18.74
C ASP A 163 15.17 -40.83 17.27
N PRO A 164 15.77 -41.70 16.43
CA PRO A 164 15.95 -41.39 15.01
C PRO A 164 14.65 -41.05 14.26
N ASP A 165 13.50 -41.53 14.75
CA ASP A 165 12.15 -41.20 14.29
C ASP A 165 11.41 -40.15 15.13
N VAL A 166 12.16 -39.30 15.87
CA VAL A 166 11.58 -38.19 16.63
C VAL A 166 10.71 -37.27 15.76
N ARG A 167 9.53 -36.94 16.29
CA ARG A 167 8.55 -36.04 15.67
C ARG A 167 8.55 -34.70 16.41
N TRP A 168 9.11 -33.70 15.74
CA TRP A 168 9.13 -32.32 16.23
C TRP A 168 7.85 -31.59 15.86
N VAL A 169 7.16 -31.05 16.86
CA VAL A 169 6.01 -30.15 16.68
C VAL A 169 6.38 -28.78 17.25
N LEU A 170 6.26 -27.75 16.41
CA LEU A 170 6.60 -26.38 16.78
C LEU A 170 5.34 -25.66 17.26
N TRP A 171 5.53 -24.76 18.21
CA TRP A 171 4.49 -23.94 18.80
C TRP A 171 4.97 -22.49 18.84
N GLY A 172 4.11 -21.57 18.44
CA GLY A 172 4.37 -20.14 18.58
C GLY A 172 3.08 -19.34 18.44
N TYR A 173 3.11 -18.11 18.93
CA TYR A 173 2.06 -17.12 18.65
C TYR A 173 2.71 -15.82 18.20
N GLY A 174 1.94 -14.91 17.58
CA GLY A 174 2.49 -13.65 17.09
C GLY A 174 3.65 -13.88 16.11
N TYR A 175 4.72 -13.10 16.26
CA TYR A 175 5.95 -13.25 15.49
C TYR A 175 6.61 -14.63 15.68
N GLY A 176 6.66 -15.17 16.90
CA GLY A 176 7.14 -16.52 17.17
C GLY A 176 6.33 -17.60 16.43
N GLY A 177 5.03 -17.34 16.22
CA GLY A 177 4.15 -18.15 15.37
C GLY A 177 4.51 -18.09 13.89
N VAL A 178 4.89 -16.91 13.39
CA VAL A 178 5.43 -16.73 12.03
C VAL A 178 6.71 -17.55 11.87
N ILE A 179 7.69 -17.36 12.75
CA ILE A 179 8.98 -18.06 12.71
C ILE A 179 8.79 -19.58 12.81
N ALA A 180 7.90 -20.07 13.68
CA ALA A 180 7.58 -21.49 13.80
C ALA A 180 6.96 -22.05 12.51
N ALA A 181 6.01 -21.33 11.91
CA ALA A 181 5.35 -21.75 10.68
C ALA A 181 6.35 -21.80 9.53
N GLU A 182 7.19 -20.79 9.43
CA GLU A 182 8.25 -20.70 8.44
C GLU A 182 9.28 -21.83 8.61
N ALA A 183 9.74 -22.13 9.83
CA ALA A 183 10.64 -23.26 10.07
C ALA A 183 10.04 -24.60 9.60
N ARG A 184 8.73 -24.81 9.80
CA ARG A 184 8.03 -25.99 9.26
C ARG A 184 7.97 -25.96 7.73
N LYS A 185 7.78 -24.80 7.10
CA LYS A 185 7.77 -24.67 5.64
C LYS A 185 9.14 -25.00 5.03
N TRP A 186 10.22 -24.50 5.63
CA TRP A 186 11.58 -24.62 5.13
C TRP A 186 12.20 -26.01 5.36
N ASP A 187 11.94 -26.65 6.51
CA ASP A 187 12.43 -28.00 6.80
C ASP A 187 11.30 -28.97 7.22
N PRO A 188 10.44 -29.40 6.26
CA PRO A 188 9.35 -30.34 6.50
C PRO A 188 9.82 -31.74 6.88
N VAL A 189 11.11 -32.05 6.72
CA VAL A 189 11.70 -33.35 7.09
C VAL A 189 11.98 -33.39 8.59
N THR A 190 12.57 -32.30 9.10
CA THR A 190 12.92 -32.16 10.50
C THR A 190 11.69 -31.80 11.34
N VAL A 191 10.82 -30.93 10.83
CA VAL A 191 9.64 -30.45 11.55
C VAL A 191 8.39 -31.18 11.05
N SER A 192 7.70 -31.90 11.93
CA SER A 192 6.53 -32.71 11.58
C SER A 192 5.26 -31.88 11.41
N GLY A 193 5.06 -30.85 12.23
CA GLY A 193 3.94 -29.92 12.12
C GLY A 193 4.10 -28.71 13.04
N VAL A 194 3.17 -27.75 12.93
CA VAL A 194 3.23 -26.47 13.65
C VAL A 194 1.85 -25.99 14.09
N ILE A 195 1.79 -25.44 15.30
CA ILE A 195 0.67 -24.65 15.81
C ILE A 195 1.11 -23.18 15.88
N ALA A 196 0.44 -22.32 15.11
CA ALA A 196 0.75 -20.89 14.99
C ALA A 196 -0.49 -20.05 15.31
N SER A 197 -0.53 -19.43 16.50
CA SER A 197 -1.64 -18.59 16.93
C SER A 197 -1.39 -17.10 16.66
N SER A 198 -2.40 -16.37 16.18
CA SER A 198 -2.32 -14.93 15.94
C SER A 198 -1.06 -14.53 15.17
N ALA A 199 -0.70 -15.30 14.14
CA ALA A 199 0.58 -15.19 13.43
C ALA A 199 0.42 -14.32 12.17
N PRO A 200 0.90 -13.06 12.17
CA PRO A 200 0.82 -12.17 11.02
C PRO A 200 1.85 -12.58 9.94
N LEU A 201 1.43 -13.41 8.98
CA LEU A 201 2.28 -13.90 7.90
C LEU A 201 2.55 -12.85 6.81
N THR A 202 1.64 -11.88 6.66
CA THR A 202 1.72 -10.83 5.64
C THR A 202 2.54 -9.67 6.18
N HIS A 203 3.58 -9.26 5.45
CA HIS A 203 4.31 -8.03 5.70
C HIS A 203 3.50 -6.88 5.09
N GLN A 204 3.26 -5.80 5.82
CA GLN A 204 2.38 -4.74 5.34
C GLN A 204 2.90 -3.37 5.77
N TYR A 205 3.28 -2.59 4.76
CA TYR A 205 3.86 -1.25 4.88
C TYR A 205 2.92 -0.20 5.46
N ASP A 206 1.65 -0.18 5.01
CA ASP A 206 0.61 0.70 5.54
C ASP A 206 -0.53 -0.16 6.08
N PHE A 207 -0.54 -0.43 7.39
CA PHE A 207 -1.44 -1.38 8.04
C PHE A 207 -2.66 -0.73 8.71
N TRP A 208 -3.36 0.14 7.97
CA TRP A 208 -4.59 0.79 8.42
C TRP A 208 -5.70 -0.17 8.85
N LYS A 209 -5.72 -1.39 8.30
CA LYS A 209 -6.70 -2.45 8.62
C LYS A 209 -6.70 -2.82 10.11
N TYR A 210 -5.59 -2.61 10.80
CA TYR A 210 -5.48 -2.79 12.25
C TYR A 210 -6.51 -1.93 13.01
N ASN A 211 -6.56 -0.62 12.71
CA ASN A 211 -7.44 0.30 13.44
C ASN A 211 -8.91 0.19 13.01
N ASN A 212 -9.20 -0.27 11.79
CA ASN A 212 -10.57 -0.64 11.41
C ASN A 212 -11.09 -1.84 12.22
N TYR A 213 -10.19 -2.75 12.59
CA TYR A 213 -10.54 -3.86 13.47
C TYR A 213 -10.81 -3.40 14.90
N VAL A 214 -10.03 -2.44 15.39
CA VAL A 214 -10.25 -1.80 16.69
C VAL A 214 -11.59 -1.07 16.71
N ASP A 215 -11.91 -0.30 15.66
CA ASP A 215 -13.23 0.33 15.46
C ASP A 215 -14.36 -0.71 15.57
N LEU A 216 -14.28 -1.78 14.77
CA LEU A 216 -15.29 -2.84 14.73
C LEU A 216 -15.48 -3.51 16.10
N ALA A 217 -14.39 -3.83 16.80
CA ALA A 217 -14.43 -4.50 18.09
C ALA A 217 -15.08 -3.63 19.18
N ILE A 218 -14.77 -2.33 19.21
CA ILE A 218 -15.40 -1.38 20.14
C ILE A 218 -16.87 -1.22 19.82
N LYS A 219 -17.23 -1.07 18.55
CA LYS A 219 -18.62 -0.95 18.12
C LYS A 219 -19.46 -2.18 18.48
N GLN A 220 -18.92 -3.37 18.24
CA GLN A 220 -19.63 -4.64 18.48
C GLN A 220 -19.71 -5.02 19.97
N THR A 221 -18.64 -4.81 20.72
CA THR A 221 -18.55 -5.27 22.12
C THR A 221 -18.95 -4.19 23.11
N GLY A 222 -18.57 -2.94 22.84
CA GLY A 222 -18.84 -1.78 23.69
C GLY A 222 -20.20 -1.12 23.46
N GLY A 223 -20.83 -1.37 22.30
CA GLY A 223 -22.11 -0.76 21.94
C GLY A 223 -21.97 0.60 21.24
N LEU A 224 -23.06 1.04 20.60
CA LEU A 224 -23.07 2.26 19.76
C LEU A 224 -22.89 3.55 20.57
N GLU A 225 -23.37 3.59 21.83
CA GLU A 225 -23.26 4.79 22.66
C GLU A 225 -21.79 5.09 22.99
N CYS A 226 -21.08 4.11 23.56
CA CYS A 226 -19.64 4.19 23.81
C CYS A 226 -18.87 4.55 22.54
N TYR A 227 -19.18 3.88 21.43
CA TYR A 227 -18.55 4.14 20.14
C TYR A 227 -18.68 5.61 19.71
N TRP A 228 -19.90 6.17 19.72
CA TRP A 228 -20.12 7.57 19.31
C TRP A 228 -19.51 8.57 20.29
N LYS A 229 -19.50 8.27 21.59
CA LYS A 229 -18.80 9.11 22.59
C LYS A 229 -17.29 9.15 22.34
N VAL A 230 -16.67 8.01 22.04
CA VAL A 230 -15.24 7.94 21.69
C VAL A 230 -14.96 8.68 20.38
N GLN A 231 -15.75 8.41 19.34
CA GLN A 231 -15.62 9.05 18.03
C GLN A 231 -15.72 10.59 18.14
N GLN A 232 -16.74 11.08 18.86
CA GLN A 232 -16.90 12.51 19.12
C GLN A 232 -15.74 13.07 19.95
N GLY A 233 -15.22 12.31 20.91
CA GLY A 233 -14.03 12.68 21.68
C GLY A 233 -12.81 12.94 20.81
N PHE A 234 -12.51 12.04 19.88
CA PHE A 234 -11.43 12.25 18.92
C PHE A 234 -11.68 13.47 18.02
N ALA A 235 -12.91 13.68 17.56
CA ALA A 235 -13.28 14.87 16.77
C ALA A 235 -13.07 16.17 17.56
N ASP A 236 -13.51 16.21 18.83
CA ASP A 236 -13.35 17.37 19.72
C ASP A 236 -11.87 17.65 20.02
N ILE A 237 -11.04 16.61 20.19
CA ILE A 237 -9.58 16.77 20.34
C ILE A 237 -8.97 17.37 19.08
N ARG A 238 -9.29 16.86 17.88
CA ARG A 238 -8.81 17.46 16.61
C ARG A 238 -9.21 18.92 16.48
N ALA A 239 -10.43 19.27 16.86
CA ALA A 239 -10.88 20.66 16.88
C ALA A 239 -10.07 21.51 17.88
N ALA A 240 -9.80 21.01 19.09
CA ALA A 240 -9.03 21.71 20.11
C ALA A 240 -7.55 21.90 19.73
N MET A 241 -6.93 20.95 19.03
CA MET A 241 -5.51 21.02 18.63
C MET A 241 -5.19 22.21 17.70
N ARG A 242 -6.20 22.84 17.10
CA ARG A 242 -6.10 23.96 16.14
C ARG A 242 -5.73 25.31 16.76
N THR A 243 -5.82 25.46 18.08
CA THR A 243 -5.49 26.71 18.78
C THR A 243 -4.55 26.47 19.96
N PRO A 244 -3.71 27.45 20.34
CA PRO A 244 -2.90 27.36 21.55
C PRO A 244 -3.73 27.08 22.82
N GLU A 245 -4.90 27.71 22.96
CA GLU A 245 -5.79 27.52 24.12
C GLU A 245 -6.39 26.12 24.13
N GLY A 246 -6.79 25.61 22.97
CA GLY A 246 -7.31 24.25 22.85
C GLY A 246 -6.23 23.21 23.11
N ARG A 247 -4.99 23.41 22.65
CA ARG A 247 -3.83 22.58 23.03
C ARG A 247 -3.53 22.63 24.52
N ALA A 248 -3.64 23.80 25.14
CA ALA A 248 -3.51 23.93 26.59
C ALA A 248 -4.61 23.13 27.31
N ASN A 249 -5.86 23.23 26.86
CA ASN A 249 -6.98 22.49 27.41
C ASN A 249 -6.81 20.97 27.24
N VAL A 250 -6.38 20.49 26.06
CA VAL A 250 -6.02 19.08 25.84
C VAL A 250 -4.91 18.68 26.80
N SER A 251 -3.88 19.52 26.98
CA SER A 251 -2.80 19.24 27.93
C SER A 251 -3.29 19.15 29.37
N ASP A 252 -4.28 19.95 29.75
CA ASP A 252 -4.91 19.90 31.09
C ASP A 252 -5.73 18.62 31.28
N VAL A 253 -6.58 18.26 30.31
CA VAL A 253 -7.41 17.05 30.35
C VAL A 253 -6.55 15.79 30.43
N PHE A 254 -5.47 15.73 29.64
CA PHE A 254 -4.59 14.56 29.55
C PHE A 254 -3.40 14.61 30.53
N HIS A 255 -3.29 15.68 31.34
CA HIS A 255 -2.19 15.92 32.28
C HIS A 255 -0.79 15.78 31.65
N LEU A 256 -0.61 16.38 30.47
CA LEU A 256 0.60 16.23 29.67
C LEU A 256 1.77 17.02 30.24
N ASN A 257 2.95 16.40 30.24
CA ASN A 257 4.23 17.03 30.54
C ASN A 257 5.31 16.45 29.61
N PRO A 258 5.87 17.24 28.68
CA PRO A 258 5.61 18.66 28.47
C PRO A 258 4.20 18.93 27.91
N ARG A 259 3.70 20.16 28.07
CA ARG A 259 2.40 20.55 27.53
C ARG A 259 2.49 20.76 26.02
N LEU A 260 1.41 20.48 25.30
CA LEU A 260 1.27 20.68 23.85
C LEU A 260 1.31 22.16 23.45
N ASN A 261 1.07 23.08 24.40
CA ASN A 261 1.19 24.52 24.17
C ASN A 261 2.55 25.10 24.58
N ASP A 262 3.38 24.34 25.31
CA ASP A 262 4.72 24.78 25.77
C ASP A 262 5.85 24.23 24.89
N THR A 263 5.52 23.29 24.02
CA THR A 263 6.44 22.68 23.06
C THR A 263 6.28 23.36 21.70
N ASP A 264 7.40 23.63 21.04
CA ASP A 264 7.42 23.96 19.61
C ASP A 264 7.08 22.69 18.83
N LEU A 265 5.79 22.32 18.85
CA LEU A 265 5.32 21.08 18.23
C LEU A 265 5.69 21.05 16.75
N ASN A 266 6.20 19.92 16.29
CA ASN A 266 6.24 19.60 14.88
C ASN A 266 5.15 18.58 14.53
N TYR A 267 5.06 18.26 13.25
CA TYR A 267 4.09 17.30 12.74
C TYR A 267 4.19 15.93 13.45
N ASN A 268 5.41 15.42 13.65
CA ASN A 268 5.61 14.12 14.28
C ASN A 268 5.20 14.13 15.76
N ASP A 269 5.37 15.25 16.48
CA ASP A 269 4.90 15.37 17.88
C ASP A 269 3.36 15.27 17.95
N ILE A 270 2.66 15.92 17.03
CA ILE A 270 1.19 15.84 16.94
C ILE A 270 0.74 14.40 16.66
N GLN A 271 1.36 13.71 15.71
CA GLN A 271 0.99 12.33 15.39
C GLN A 271 1.39 11.34 16.48
N THR A 272 2.47 11.62 17.22
CA THR A 272 2.86 10.84 18.40
C THR A 272 1.85 10.98 19.53
N PHE A 273 1.32 12.19 19.76
CA PHE A 273 0.22 12.40 20.70
C PHE A 273 -1.03 11.60 20.30
N TYR A 274 -1.44 11.65 19.02
CA TYR A 274 -2.58 10.86 18.54
C TYR A 274 -2.34 9.36 18.71
N LEU A 275 -1.15 8.86 18.36
CA LEU A 275 -0.77 7.47 18.59
C LEU A 275 -0.88 7.07 20.07
N ALA A 276 -0.46 7.96 20.98
CA ALA A 276 -0.51 7.72 22.42
C ALA A 276 -1.95 7.60 22.97
N ILE A 277 -2.89 8.43 22.48
CA ILE A 277 -4.30 8.38 22.92
C ILE A 277 -5.13 7.30 22.19
N ILE A 278 -4.68 6.83 21.02
CA ILE A 278 -5.27 5.69 20.30
C ILE A 278 -4.84 4.37 20.95
N SER A 279 -3.58 4.27 21.41
CA SER A 279 -3.01 3.04 21.95
C SER A 279 -3.86 2.35 23.03
N PRO A 280 -4.49 3.05 24.00
CA PRO A 280 -5.40 2.41 24.96
C PRO A 280 -6.49 1.56 24.31
N PHE A 281 -7.12 2.04 23.25
CA PHE A 281 -8.14 1.29 22.52
C PHE A 281 -7.56 0.08 21.80
N GLN A 282 -6.40 0.24 21.17
CA GLN A 282 -5.68 -0.85 20.52
C GLN A 282 -5.34 -1.97 21.51
N GLN A 283 -4.83 -1.60 22.69
CA GLN A 283 -4.46 -2.54 23.75
C GLN A 283 -5.67 -3.21 24.37
N LEU A 284 -6.75 -2.47 24.62
CA LEU A 284 -8.00 -3.03 25.15
C LEU A 284 -8.61 -4.07 24.22
N VAL A 285 -8.57 -3.84 22.91
CA VAL A 285 -9.04 -4.82 21.92
C VAL A 285 -8.12 -6.02 21.86
N GLN A 286 -6.81 -5.80 21.76
CA GLN A 286 -5.80 -6.84 21.71
C GLN A 286 -5.82 -7.74 22.96
N PHE A 287 -6.10 -7.17 24.13
CA PHE A 287 -6.12 -7.82 25.43
C PHE A 287 -7.51 -7.92 26.03
N ASN A 288 -8.57 -7.92 25.21
CA ASN A 288 -9.92 -7.99 25.73
C ASN A 288 -10.12 -9.27 26.54
N ASN A 289 -10.70 -9.12 27.74
CA ASN A 289 -10.88 -10.15 28.77
C ASN A 289 -9.56 -10.76 29.30
N ASP A 290 -8.45 -10.05 29.12
CA ASP A 290 -7.15 -10.35 29.72
C ASP A 290 -6.71 -9.22 30.64
N PHE A 291 -5.84 -9.50 31.62
CA PHE A 291 -5.36 -8.53 32.62
C PHE A 291 -6.46 -7.69 33.32
N ASN A 292 -7.67 -8.24 33.46
CA ASN A 292 -8.88 -7.53 33.92
C ASN A 292 -9.31 -6.35 33.02
N LEU A 293 -8.76 -6.27 31.81
CA LEU A 293 -9.19 -5.36 30.76
C LEU A 293 -10.42 -5.95 30.06
N SER A 294 -11.44 -5.13 29.90
CA SER A 294 -12.67 -5.49 29.22
C SER A 294 -13.20 -4.27 28.47
N ILE A 295 -13.44 -4.44 27.16
CA ILE A 295 -14.11 -3.42 26.36
C ILE A 295 -15.49 -3.10 26.98
N GLY A 296 -16.20 -4.12 27.44
CA GLY A 296 -17.52 -3.98 28.05
C GLY A 296 -17.49 -3.19 29.37
N ASP A 297 -16.47 -3.38 30.21
CA ASP A 297 -16.36 -2.65 31.48
C ASP A 297 -15.94 -1.19 31.27
N MET A 298 -14.99 -0.94 30.35
CA MET A 298 -14.62 0.42 29.94
C MET A 298 -15.84 1.14 29.37
N CYS A 299 -16.53 0.55 28.38
CA CYS A 299 -17.68 1.17 27.75
C CYS A 299 -18.86 1.32 28.71
N GLY A 300 -19.10 0.34 29.59
CA GLY A 300 -20.10 0.47 30.65
C GLY A 300 -19.83 1.62 31.62
N THR A 301 -18.57 2.01 31.78
CA THR A 301 -18.15 3.20 32.56
C THR A 301 -18.37 4.48 31.75
N ILE A 302 -17.96 4.51 30.48
CA ILE A 302 -18.14 5.64 29.56
C ILE A 302 -19.64 5.97 29.36
N ASP A 303 -20.48 4.96 29.16
CA ASP A 303 -21.92 5.13 28.93
C ASP A 303 -22.61 5.80 30.13
N LYS A 304 -22.23 5.42 31.35
CA LYS A 304 -22.80 5.97 32.60
C LYS A 304 -22.17 7.29 33.03
N SER A 305 -21.12 7.73 32.37
CA SER A 305 -20.40 8.94 32.72
C SER A 305 -21.14 10.21 32.29
N ASN A 306 -20.84 11.32 32.96
CA ASN A 306 -21.20 12.68 32.55
C ASN A 306 -19.98 13.46 32.02
N TRP A 307 -18.94 12.74 31.59
CA TRP A 307 -17.71 13.30 31.05
C TRP A 307 -17.98 14.02 29.73
N THR A 308 -17.20 15.06 29.47
CA THR A 308 -17.09 15.66 28.14
C THR A 308 -16.52 14.64 27.15
N SER A 309 -16.74 14.83 25.84
CA SER A 309 -16.26 13.89 24.83
C SER A 309 -14.72 13.72 24.86
N MET A 310 -13.97 14.79 25.14
CA MET A 310 -12.50 14.70 25.28
C MET A 310 -12.08 13.91 26.53
N GLU A 311 -12.78 14.10 27.66
CA GLU A 311 -12.54 13.33 28.88
C GLU A 311 -12.81 11.84 28.66
N VAL A 312 -13.81 11.46 27.84
CA VAL A 312 -14.05 10.04 27.48
C VAL A 312 -12.79 9.37 26.93
N VAL A 313 -12.05 10.06 26.05
CA VAL A 313 -10.82 9.52 25.46
C VAL A 313 -9.72 9.38 26.52
N TYR A 314 -9.52 10.40 27.37
CA TYR A 314 -8.57 10.32 28.47
C TYR A 314 -8.94 9.21 29.47
N GLN A 315 -10.22 8.99 29.71
CA GLN A 315 -10.67 7.97 30.68
C GLN A 315 -10.46 6.54 30.17
N ALA A 316 -10.37 6.31 28.86
CA ALA A 316 -9.90 5.05 28.32
C ALA A 316 -8.43 4.78 28.72
N TYR A 317 -7.58 5.82 28.70
CA TYR A 317 -6.21 5.73 29.20
C TYR A 317 -6.16 5.52 30.71
N VAL A 318 -6.98 6.25 31.50
CA VAL A 318 -7.09 6.05 32.96
C VAL A 318 -7.51 4.61 33.27
N TYR A 319 -8.54 4.09 32.60
CA TYR A 319 -9.01 2.73 32.76
C TYR A 319 -7.90 1.73 32.49
N LEU A 320 -7.21 1.84 31.35
CA LEU A 320 -6.09 0.97 31.00
C LEU A 320 -4.98 1.06 32.07
N SER A 321 -4.50 2.27 32.36
CA SER A 321 -3.36 2.50 33.26
C SER A 321 -3.62 2.00 34.67
N THR A 322 -4.80 2.32 35.23
CA THR A 322 -5.17 1.93 36.59
C THR A 322 -5.42 0.44 36.71
N THR A 323 -6.02 -0.19 35.68
CA THR A 323 -6.25 -1.63 35.65
C THR A 323 -4.93 -2.41 35.62
N ILE A 324 -3.95 -1.93 34.85
CA ILE A 324 -2.65 -2.61 34.68
C ILE A 324 -1.67 -2.32 35.82
N THR A 325 -1.57 -1.05 36.26
CA THR A 325 -0.50 -0.62 37.17
C THR A 325 -1.00 -0.25 38.58
N GLY A 326 -2.31 -0.20 38.80
CA GLY A 326 -2.93 0.24 40.06
C GLY A 326 -3.00 1.77 40.23
N SER A 327 -2.40 2.55 39.33
CA SER A 327 -2.46 4.02 39.31
C SER A 327 -2.43 4.58 37.89
N VAL A 328 -2.70 5.88 37.73
CA VAL A 328 -2.52 6.56 36.44
C VAL A 328 -1.03 6.88 36.27
N GLN A 329 -0.41 6.38 35.20
CA GLN A 329 0.98 6.68 34.83
C GLN A 329 1.02 7.88 33.86
N PRO A 330 2.14 8.63 33.79
CA PRO A 330 2.30 9.74 32.85
C PRO A 330 2.20 9.29 31.39
N MET A 331 1.49 10.00 30.53
CA MET A 331 1.40 9.63 29.11
C MET A 331 2.63 10.15 28.34
N ILE A 332 3.34 9.26 27.64
CA ILE A 332 4.44 9.64 26.74
C ILE A 332 3.84 10.08 25.40
N THR A 333 4.01 11.35 25.04
CA THR A 333 3.39 11.96 23.85
C THR A 333 4.38 12.71 22.95
N SER A 334 5.63 12.85 23.38
CA SER A 334 6.68 13.57 22.64
C SER A 334 7.39 12.64 21.65
N TYR A 335 7.46 13.05 20.38
CA TYR A 335 8.23 12.30 19.38
C TYR A 335 9.72 12.28 19.72
N GLN A 336 10.25 13.40 20.19
CA GLN A 336 11.67 13.52 20.54
C GLN A 336 12.05 12.64 21.74
N GLU A 337 11.14 12.47 22.71
CA GLU A 337 11.34 11.56 23.83
C GLU A 337 11.37 10.09 23.36
N VAL A 338 10.44 9.73 22.47
CA VAL A 338 10.40 8.42 21.82
C VAL A 338 11.73 8.10 21.11
N ILE A 339 12.23 9.05 20.31
CA ILE A 339 13.51 8.92 19.63
C ILE A 339 14.66 8.84 20.63
N ALA A 340 14.71 9.71 21.63
CA ALA A 340 15.80 9.74 22.61
C ALA A 340 15.97 8.42 23.37
N ASP A 341 14.86 7.82 23.81
CA ASP A 341 14.85 6.57 24.56
C ASP A 341 15.34 5.37 23.71
N LEU A 342 15.04 5.36 22.41
CA LEU A 342 15.45 4.28 21.49
C LEU A 342 16.77 4.56 20.76
N ALA A 343 17.26 5.79 20.72
CA ALA A 343 18.42 6.19 19.94
C ALA A 343 19.73 5.66 20.51
N ASP A 344 19.87 5.48 21.83
CA ASP A 344 21.09 4.93 22.43
C ASP A 344 21.26 3.45 22.03
N PRO A 345 22.27 3.11 21.20
CA PRO A 345 22.44 1.75 20.71
C PRO A 345 23.15 0.86 21.73
N LYS A 346 23.58 1.35 22.89
CA LYS A 346 24.33 0.54 23.87
C LYS A 346 23.51 -0.64 24.37
N ALA A 347 24.16 -1.79 24.53
CA ALA A 347 23.53 -2.99 25.10
C ALA A 347 22.93 -2.78 26.51
N THR A 348 23.39 -1.76 27.24
CA THR A 348 22.90 -1.39 28.58
C THR A 348 21.65 -0.51 28.57
N ASN A 349 21.20 -0.04 27.41
CA ASN A 349 19.99 0.78 27.32
C ASN A 349 18.77 -0.03 27.83
N PRO A 350 17.99 0.46 28.80
CA PRO A 350 16.78 -0.23 29.26
C PRO A 350 15.74 -0.46 28.15
N TYR A 351 15.81 0.29 27.06
CA TYR A 351 14.92 0.17 25.89
C TYR A 351 15.54 -0.61 24.71
N ILE A 352 16.60 -1.38 24.95
CA ILE A 352 17.35 -2.03 23.88
C ILE A 352 16.53 -3.06 23.09
N ASP A 353 15.64 -3.79 23.75
CA ASP A 353 14.77 -4.77 23.10
C ASP A 353 13.72 -4.06 22.20
N GLN A 354 13.25 -2.86 22.57
CA GLN A 354 12.38 -2.02 21.73
C GLN A 354 13.13 -1.48 20.52
N ARG A 355 14.39 -1.05 20.68
CA ARG A 355 15.23 -0.65 19.54
C ARG A 355 15.38 -1.81 18.54
N MET A 356 15.60 -3.03 19.03
CA MET A 356 15.71 -4.24 18.20
C MET A 356 14.40 -4.54 17.45
N TRP A 357 13.26 -4.44 18.14
CA TRP A 357 11.95 -4.62 17.49
C TRP A 357 11.69 -3.55 16.42
N GLN A 358 11.99 -2.29 16.72
CA GLN A 358 11.86 -1.19 15.77
C GLN A 358 12.76 -1.41 14.55
N TYR A 359 13.96 -1.97 14.71
CA TYR A 359 14.81 -2.33 13.58
C TYR A 359 14.15 -3.37 12.67
N GLN A 360 13.57 -4.43 13.23
CA GLN A 360 12.85 -5.44 12.42
C GLN A 360 11.59 -4.85 11.75
N ALA A 361 10.86 -3.98 12.45
CA ALA A 361 9.76 -3.24 11.84
C ALA A 361 10.26 -2.40 10.66
N CYS A 362 11.40 -1.73 10.77
CA CYS A 362 11.96 -0.88 9.70
C CYS A 362 12.61 -1.66 8.55
N SER A 363 13.16 -2.85 8.80
CA SER A 363 13.99 -3.60 7.83
C SER A 363 13.30 -4.82 7.24
N GLU A 364 12.14 -5.22 7.77
CA GLU A 364 11.50 -6.47 7.38
C GLU A 364 9.97 -6.35 7.29
N PHE A 365 9.30 -5.97 8.39
CA PHE A 365 7.85 -6.13 8.51
C PHE A 365 7.02 -4.92 8.11
N ALA A 366 7.53 -3.72 8.44
CA ALA A 366 6.89 -2.42 8.29
C ALA A 366 5.46 -2.32 8.83
N TRP A 367 5.02 -3.20 9.74
CA TRP A 367 3.65 -3.28 10.30
C TRP A 367 3.18 -1.99 11.00
N PHE A 368 3.02 -0.92 10.23
CA PHE A 368 2.72 0.43 10.65
C PHE A 368 1.20 0.55 10.70
N TYR A 369 0.62 0.40 11.90
CA TYR A 369 -0.83 0.43 12.11
C TYR A 369 -1.35 1.87 12.10
N THR A 370 -1.37 2.46 10.90
CA THR A 370 -1.86 3.80 10.60
C THR A 370 -3.37 3.93 10.81
N THR A 371 -3.89 5.15 10.74
CA THR A 371 -5.34 5.41 10.68
C THR A 371 -5.75 5.86 9.28
N ASN A 372 -5.16 5.25 8.23
CA ASN A 372 -5.31 5.67 6.84
C ASN A 372 -6.61 5.20 6.15
N THR A 373 -7.77 5.49 6.75
CA THR A 373 -9.06 4.97 6.27
C THR A 373 -9.99 6.07 5.79
N ASN A 374 -10.45 6.94 6.69
CA ASN A 374 -11.22 8.16 6.41
C ASN A 374 -11.35 9.03 7.67
N GLU A 375 -11.75 10.30 7.50
CA GLU A 375 -11.94 11.27 8.59
C GLU A 375 -13.10 10.91 9.55
N ASN A 376 -14.06 10.11 9.07
CA ASN A 376 -15.25 9.71 9.80
C ASN A 376 -15.07 8.40 10.59
N GLY A 377 -13.89 7.75 10.54
CA GLY A 377 -13.60 6.57 11.36
C GLY A 377 -13.52 6.90 12.84
N LEU A 378 -13.48 5.87 13.71
CA LEU A 378 -13.42 6.06 15.17
C LEU A 378 -12.35 7.07 15.63
N PHE A 379 -11.16 7.02 15.04
CA PHE A 379 -10.03 7.87 15.40
C PHE A 379 -9.83 9.08 14.48
N GLY A 380 -10.49 9.10 13.31
CA GLY A 380 -10.12 9.99 12.19
C GLY A 380 -8.78 9.62 11.54
N SER A 381 -8.33 10.45 10.61
CA SER A 381 -7.13 10.23 9.80
C SER A 381 -5.91 10.97 10.38
N VAL A 382 -5.42 10.51 11.54
CA VAL A 382 -4.41 11.26 12.33
C VAL A 382 -3.05 10.56 12.46
N VAL A 383 -2.92 9.26 12.25
CA VAL A 383 -1.61 8.57 12.32
C VAL A 383 -1.23 8.08 10.92
N PRO A 384 -0.41 8.84 10.16
CA PRO A 384 0.04 8.46 8.83
C PRO A 384 1.22 7.49 8.86
N THR A 385 1.55 6.90 7.72
CA THR A 385 2.74 6.04 7.54
C THR A 385 4.04 6.82 7.78
N SER A 386 4.06 8.10 7.41
CA SER A 386 5.21 8.99 7.54
C SER A 386 5.76 9.09 8.98
N LEU A 387 4.91 8.97 10.00
CA LEU A 387 5.35 8.96 11.40
C LEU A 387 6.33 7.81 11.66
N PHE A 388 5.97 6.60 11.24
CA PHE A 388 6.77 5.40 11.46
C PHE A 388 8.03 5.38 10.60
N LEU A 389 7.95 5.88 9.36
CA LEU A 389 9.12 6.04 8.50
C LEU A 389 10.13 7.02 9.11
N ASN A 390 9.65 8.16 9.61
CA ASN A 390 10.51 9.14 10.27
C ASN A 390 11.19 8.51 11.50
N GLN A 391 10.48 7.68 12.28
CA GLN A 391 11.10 6.91 13.37
C GLN A 391 12.21 5.99 12.86
N CYS A 392 11.98 5.28 11.75
CA CYS A 392 13.00 4.44 11.14
C CYS A 392 14.24 5.23 10.71
N PHE A 393 14.05 6.38 10.05
CA PHE A 393 15.15 7.21 9.56
C PHE A 393 15.94 7.84 10.71
N ASP A 394 15.25 8.31 11.74
CA ASP A 394 15.88 8.99 12.88
C ASP A 394 16.61 7.99 13.82
N LEU A 395 16.12 6.74 13.94
CA LEU A 395 16.73 5.72 14.80
C LEU A 395 17.87 4.94 14.14
N PHE A 396 17.83 4.80 12.81
CA PHE A 396 18.79 4.03 12.02
C PHE A 396 19.32 4.82 10.82
N PRO A 397 19.92 6.01 11.03
CA PRO A 397 20.43 6.84 9.93
C PRO A 397 21.56 6.16 9.16
N ASP A 398 22.22 5.17 9.76
CA ASP A 398 23.29 4.35 9.18
C ASP A 398 22.78 3.17 8.33
N ALA A 399 21.47 2.89 8.35
CA ALA A 399 20.87 1.79 7.59
C ALA A 399 20.55 2.15 6.12
N ASN A 400 20.73 3.42 5.72
CA ASN A 400 20.41 3.94 4.39
C ASN A 400 18.97 3.57 3.95
N LEU A 401 18.02 3.75 4.86
CA LEU A 401 16.60 3.49 4.60
C LEU A 401 15.94 4.73 3.99
N ASP A 402 15.03 4.48 3.05
CA ASP A 402 14.02 5.44 2.61
C ASP A 402 12.66 4.74 2.50
N ALA A 403 11.60 5.50 2.21
CA ALA A 403 10.24 4.97 2.10
C ALA A 403 10.11 3.85 1.06
N THR A 404 10.79 3.99 -0.09
CA THR A 404 10.77 3.03 -1.18
C THR A 404 11.55 1.77 -0.82
N ILE A 405 12.71 1.89 -0.17
CA ILE A 405 13.52 0.76 0.31
C ILE A 405 12.72 -0.08 1.30
N ILE A 406 12.06 0.55 2.29
CA ILE A 406 11.25 -0.17 3.28
C ILE A 406 10.07 -0.88 2.59
N ARG A 407 9.38 -0.20 1.67
CA ARG A 407 8.29 -0.79 0.87
C ARG A 407 8.79 -1.99 0.04
N ASP A 408 9.91 -1.85 -0.63
CA ASP A 408 10.47 -2.88 -1.50
C ASP A 408 10.92 -4.09 -0.68
N LEU A 409 11.50 -3.87 0.50
CA LEU A 409 11.80 -4.95 1.45
C LEU A 409 10.52 -5.72 1.82
N VAL A 410 9.43 -5.03 2.15
CA VAL A 410 8.14 -5.67 2.45
C VAL A 410 7.63 -6.52 1.27
N ILE A 411 7.74 -6.01 0.05
CA ILE A 411 7.36 -6.73 -1.17
C ILE A 411 8.26 -7.96 -1.35
N ASP A 412 9.58 -7.80 -1.23
CA ASP A 412 10.56 -8.86 -1.37
C ASP A 412 10.37 -9.96 -0.32
N TYR A 413 10.07 -9.60 0.94
CA TYR A 413 9.76 -10.56 1.98
C TYR A 413 8.45 -11.30 1.73
N ASN A 414 7.40 -10.61 1.28
CA ASN A 414 6.15 -11.29 0.87
C ASN A 414 6.35 -12.18 -0.37
N ASN A 415 7.26 -11.83 -1.29
CA ASN A 415 7.61 -12.69 -2.42
C ASN A 415 8.45 -13.90 -1.98
N PHE A 416 9.35 -13.69 -1.02
CA PHE A 416 10.24 -14.73 -0.51
C PHE A 416 9.51 -15.75 0.37
N TYR A 417 8.67 -15.29 1.30
CA TYR A 417 7.91 -16.14 2.20
C TYR A 417 6.51 -16.51 1.68
N GLY A 418 5.94 -15.73 0.77
CA GLY A 418 4.49 -15.68 0.62
C GLY A 418 3.86 -14.82 1.72
N SER A 419 2.61 -14.44 1.50
CA SER A 419 1.73 -13.77 2.45
C SER A 419 0.72 -14.76 3.05
N ALA A 420 -0.20 -14.29 3.89
CA ALA A 420 -1.27 -15.12 4.41
C ALA A 420 -2.15 -15.73 3.29
N SER A 421 -2.35 -15.06 2.15
CA SER A 421 -3.22 -15.59 1.10
C SER A 421 -2.56 -16.76 0.33
N ASN A 422 -1.24 -16.73 0.13
CA ASN A 422 -0.49 -17.68 -0.70
C ASN A 422 0.64 -18.43 0.05
N TRP A 423 0.59 -18.48 1.39
CA TRP A 423 1.54 -19.25 2.20
C TRP A 423 1.59 -20.74 1.77
N ALA A 424 2.78 -21.22 1.41
CA ALA A 424 2.98 -22.50 0.70
C ALA A 424 3.45 -23.67 1.59
N GLY A 425 3.36 -23.56 2.93
CA GLY A 425 3.73 -24.65 3.83
C GLY A 425 2.63 -25.69 4.02
N THR A 426 2.94 -26.73 4.81
CA THR A 426 2.05 -27.88 5.08
C THR A 426 2.08 -28.27 6.56
N ASN A 427 1.10 -29.05 7.02
CA ASN A 427 0.96 -29.52 8.40
C ASN A 427 0.99 -28.36 9.41
N ALA A 428 0.14 -27.37 9.19
CA ALA A 428 0.05 -26.18 10.02
C ALA A 428 -1.38 -25.98 10.51
N VAL A 429 -1.53 -25.64 11.79
CA VAL A 429 -2.78 -25.11 12.34
C VAL A 429 -2.55 -23.64 12.67
N PHE A 430 -3.27 -22.78 11.95
CA PHE A 430 -3.36 -21.36 12.23
C PHE A 430 -4.64 -21.06 12.98
N THR A 431 -4.52 -20.41 14.13
CA THR A 431 -5.64 -19.89 14.91
C THR A 431 -5.54 -18.38 15.01
N ASN A 432 -6.66 -17.68 14.93
CA ASN A 432 -6.71 -16.23 15.11
C ASN A 432 -7.91 -15.89 15.99
N GLY A 433 -7.81 -14.86 16.84
CA GLY A 433 -8.97 -14.35 17.56
C GLY A 433 -9.89 -13.56 16.64
N TRP A 434 -11.22 -13.67 16.80
CA TRP A 434 -12.17 -12.84 16.06
C TRP A 434 -11.95 -11.34 16.28
N PHE A 435 -11.59 -10.94 17.50
CA PHE A 435 -11.28 -9.56 17.85
C PHE A 435 -9.78 -9.24 17.75
N ASP A 436 -8.96 -10.16 17.27
CA ASP A 436 -7.53 -9.95 17.11
C ASP A 436 -7.25 -9.07 15.88
N PRO A 437 -6.76 -7.83 16.02
CA PRO A 437 -6.49 -6.99 14.86
C PRO A 437 -5.33 -7.51 14.00
N TRP A 438 -4.45 -8.38 14.53
CA TRP A 438 -3.36 -9.03 13.78
C TRP A 438 -3.85 -10.13 12.84
N SER A 439 -5.07 -10.63 13.03
CA SER A 439 -5.67 -11.68 12.19
C SER A 439 -5.69 -11.31 10.70
N ARG A 440 -5.76 -10.02 10.38
CA ARG A 440 -5.75 -9.50 9.00
C ARG A 440 -4.45 -9.69 8.24
N LEU A 441 -3.35 -9.91 8.94
CA LEU A 441 -2.08 -10.31 8.34
C LEU A 441 -1.87 -11.82 8.42
N GLY A 442 -2.71 -12.55 9.16
CA GLY A 442 -2.62 -13.98 9.42
C GLY A 442 -3.51 -14.84 8.53
N LYS A 443 -3.38 -16.15 8.67
CA LYS A 443 -4.13 -17.13 7.87
C LYS A 443 -5.56 -17.31 8.41
N GLU A 444 -6.53 -16.64 7.80
CA GLU A 444 -7.95 -16.74 8.18
C GLU A 444 -8.71 -17.86 7.43
N SER A 445 -8.23 -18.26 6.25
CA SER A 445 -8.84 -19.32 5.44
C SER A 445 -7.80 -20.08 4.61
N THR A 446 -8.14 -21.29 4.16
CA THR A 446 -7.25 -22.13 3.34
C THR A 446 -7.98 -23.17 2.51
N GLY A 447 -7.60 -23.29 1.24
CA GLY A 447 -7.99 -24.40 0.35
C GLY A 447 -7.09 -25.63 0.48
N ASP A 448 -5.90 -25.52 1.08
CA ASP A 448 -4.94 -26.63 1.19
C ASP A 448 -5.34 -27.57 2.33
N PHE A 449 -5.69 -28.82 1.99
CA PHE A 449 -6.18 -29.81 2.95
C PHE A 449 -5.26 -29.98 4.18
N SER A 450 -3.94 -29.86 4.03
CA SER A 450 -2.92 -30.03 5.09
C SER A 450 -2.70 -28.82 5.99
N VAL A 451 -3.37 -27.71 5.68
CA VAL A 451 -3.38 -26.50 6.50
C VAL A 451 -4.78 -26.33 7.08
N VAL A 452 -4.82 -25.96 8.36
CA VAL A 452 -6.04 -25.64 9.08
C VAL A 452 -5.99 -24.17 9.45
N ALA A 453 -7.06 -23.43 9.15
CA ALA A 453 -7.25 -22.06 9.59
C ALA A 453 -8.52 -21.98 10.43
N TYR A 454 -8.45 -21.41 11.63
CA TYR A 454 -9.59 -21.27 12.52
C TYR A 454 -9.63 -19.89 13.17
N LEU A 455 -10.64 -19.09 12.79
CA LEU A 455 -10.95 -17.83 13.44
C LEU A 455 -11.86 -18.09 14.64
N ILE A 456 -11.33 -17.90 15.84
CA ILE A 456 -11.96 -18.27 17.12
C ILE A 456 -12.96 -17.17 17.53
N PRO A 457 -14.27 -17.45 17.56
CA PRO A 457 -15.26 -16.46 17.98
C PRO A 457 -15.01 -15.96 19.41
N LEU A 458 -15.23 -14.66 19.61
CA LEU A 458 -15.09 -13.96 20.89
C LEU A 458 -13.67 -13.97 21.51
N ALA A 459 -12.67 -14.50 20.80
CA ALA A 459 -11.29 -14.50 21.26
C ALA A 459 -10.55 -13.24 20.81
N SER A 460 -9.60 -12.80 21.64
CA SER A 460 -8.62 -11.75 21.35
C SER A 460 -7.30 -12.38 20.92
N PHE A 461 -6.25 -11.57 20.76
CA PHE A 461 -4.93 -12.01 20.33
C PHE A 461 -4.40 -13.16 21.20
N ALA A 462 -4.07 -14.32 20.63
CA ALA A 462 -3.49 -15.47 21.34
C ALA A 462 -4.29 -15.98 22.57
N SER A 463 -5.61 -15.76 22.65
CA SER A 463 -6.44 -16.29 23.76
C SER A 463 -6.45 -17.82 23.85
N ASP A 464 -6.12 -18.51 22.76
CA ASP A 464 -5.98 -19.96 22.68
C ASP A 464 -4.65 -20.48 23.23
N PHE A 465 -3.63 -19.63 23.39
CA PHE A 465 -2.34 -20.02 23.99
C PHE A 465 -2.30 -19.75 25.50
N PHE A 466 -3.00 -18.72 25.95
CA PHE A 466 -2.91 -18.23 27.32
C PHE A 466 -4.28 -18.16 28.00
N PRO A 467 -4.36 -18.44 29.31
CA PRO A 467 -5.63 -18.36 30.04
C PRO A 467 -6.17 -16.91 30.07
N GLY A 468 -7.16 -16.65 29.23
CA GLY A 468 -8.17 -15.57 29.36
C GLY A 468 -9.50 -16.14 29.89
N ASP A 469 -10.62 -15.41 29.79
CA ASP A 469 -11.94 -15.89 30.24
C ASP A 469 -12.24 -17.32 29.77
N THR A 470 -12.12 -18.27 30.71
CA THR A 470 -12.12 -19.72 30.46
C THR A 470 -13.50 -20.27 30.08
N ASN A 471 -14.53 -19.42 30.02
CA ASN A 471 -15.88 -19.79 29.62
C ASN A 471 -16.10 -19.77 28.09
N ASN A 472 -15.07 -19.45 27.29
CA ASN A 472 -15.18 -19.52 25.83
C ASN A 472 -15.04 -20.98 25.32
N THR A 473 -16.17 -21.61 25.00
CA THR A 473 -16.21 -22.98 24.46
C THR A 473 -15.48 -23.13 23.12
N PHE A 474 -15.31 -22.05 22.34
CA PHE A 474 -14.58 -22.06 21.07
C PHE A 474 -13.06 -22.19 21.27
N ILE A 475 -12.51 -21.74 22.40
CA ILE A 475 -11.09 -21.96 22.74
C ILE A 475 -10.83 -23.45 23.02
N ASN A 476 -11.73 -24.12 23.73
CA ASN A 476 -11.62 -25.57 23.95
C ASN A 476 -11.70 -26.36 22.64
N GLN A 477 -12.47 -25.86 21.66
CA GLN A 477 -12.48 -26.42 20.31
C GLN A 477 -11.13 -26.23 19.60
N ALA A 478 -10.49 -25.05 19.72
CA ALA A 478 -9.14 -24.83 19.21
C ALA A 478 -8.13 -25.79 19.84
N HIS A 479 -8.19 -26.02 21.16
CA HIS A 479 -7.29 -26.99 21.83
C HIS A 479 -7.52 -28.42 21.35
N SER A 480 -8.78 -28.80 21.13
CA SER A 480 -9.13 -30.12 20.58
C SER A 480 -8.55 -30.27 19.17
N LEU A 481 -8.68 -29.23 18.35
CA LEU A 481 -8.11 -29.15 17.00
C LEU A 481 -6.59 -29.31 17.00
N PHE A 482 -5.88 -28.72 17.98
CA PHE A 482 -4.43 -28.90 18.14
C PHE A 482 -4.09 -30.36 18.40
N ALA A 483 -4.72 -30.96 19.42
CA ALA A 483 -4.45 -32.34 19.81
C ALA A 483 -4.76 -33.34 18.68
N GLU A 484 -5.86 -33.14 17.96
CA GLU A 484 -6.26 -34.00 16.84
C GLU A 484 -5.29 -33.96 15.66
N ASN A 485 -4.82 -32.76 15.29
CA ASN A 485 -3.84 -32.60 14.21
C ASN A 485 -2.46 -33.11 14.64
N ILE A 486 -2.05 -32.85 15.88
CA ILE A 486 -0.79 -33.37 16.45
C ILE A 486 -0.78 -34.90 16.50
N ASN A 487 -1.89 -35.53 16.89
CA ASN A 487 -2.03 -36.98 16.88
C ASN A 487 -1.69 -37.56 15.51
N ARG A 488 -2.21 -36.94 14.44
CA ARG A 488 -1.95 -37.36 13.07
C ARG A 488 -0.49 -37.13 12.65
N TRP A 489 0.15 -36.03 13.07
CA TRP A 489 1.57 -35.77 12.77
C TRP A 489 2.53 -36.71 13.49
N VAL A 490 2.24 -37.01 14.76
CA VAL A 490 3.08 -37.84 15.63
C VAL A 490 2.90 -39.34 15.32
N ASN A 491 1.66 -39.79 15.11
CA ASN A 491 1.35 -41.21 14.90
C ASN A 491 1.24 -41.61 13.41
N GLY A 492 1.28 -40.65 12.49
CA GLY A 492 1.26 -40.90 11.06
C GLY A 492 2.63 -41.31 10.47
N PRO A 493 2.65 -42.01 9.32
CA PRO A 493 3.89 -42.33 8.60
C PRO A 493 4.74 -41.09 8.28
N ARG A 494 6.07 -41.25 8.29
CA ARG A 494 7.03 -40.18 7.97
C ARG A 494 7.09 -40.00 6.45
N ASN A 495 6.52 -38.94 5.91
CA ASN A 495 6.75 -38.56 4.51
C ASN A 495 6.89 -37.03 4.37
N PRO A 496 8.07 -36.54 3.94
CA PRO A 496 8.36 -35.11 3.88
C PRO A 496 7.77 -34.35 2.68
N LYS A 497 7.06 -35.00 1.74
CA LYS A 497 6.51 -34.29 0.56
C LYS A 497 5.04 -34.52 0.21
N THR A 498 4.36 -35.56 0.66
CA THR A 498 2.93 -35.77 0.31
C THR A 498 2.24 -36.74 1.27
N PHE A 499 1.35 -36.24 2.13
CA PHE A 499 0.12 -36.98 2.46
C PHE A 499 -0.96 -36.63 1.43
N VAL A 500 -0.70 -36.81 0.14
CA VAL A 500 -1.72 -36.61 -0.93
C VAL A 500 -2.45 -37.92 -1.24
N ASN A 501 -2.35 -38.94 -0.37
CA ASN A 501 -3.13 -40.17 -0.55
C ASN A 501 -3.58 -40.81 0.76
N THR A 502 -4.22 -40.01 1.62
CA THR A 502 -5.16 -40.55 2.60
C THR A 502 -6.50 -39.91 2.35
N THR A 503 -7.51 -40.72 2.06
CA THR A 503 -8.92 -40.32 1.96
C THR A 503 -9.49 -39.71 3.24
N ASP A 504 -8.71 -39.63 4.32
CA ASP A 504 -9.07 -38.98 5.58
C ASP A 504 -8.55 -37.53 5.63
N PRO A 505 -9.42 -36.52 5.42
CA PRO A 505 -9.04 -35.11 5.56
C PRO A 505 -8.56 -34.78 6.98
N TRP A 506 -7.70 -33.76 7.10
CA TRP A 506 -7.39 -33.16 8.40
C TRP A 506 -8.66 -32.59 9.01
N ILE A 507 -8.76 -32.63 10.34
CA ILE A 507 -9.99 -32.20 10.99
C ILE A 507 -10.06 -30.68 10.88
N ARG A 508 -11.12 -30.22 10.23
CA ARG A 508 -11.44 -28.81 10.02
C ARG A 508 -12.70 -28.45 10.77
N PRO A 509 -12.84 -27.21 11.26
CA PRO A 509 -14.10 -26.76 11.84
C PRO A 509 -15.22 -26.82 10.79
N TYR A 510 -16.38 -27.37 11.17
CA TYR A 510 -17.54 -27.58 10.29
C TYR A 510 -18.17 -26.27 9.75
N TRP A 511 -17.76 -25.11 10.27
CA TRP A 511 -18.43 -23.81 10.09
C TRP A 511 -17.52 -22.71 9.49
N GLY A 512 -16.25 -23.04 9.19
CA GLY A 512 -15.17 -22.07 8.99
C GLY A 512 -15.20 -21.17 7.76
N GLU A 513 -16.24 -21.26 6.91
CA GLU A 513 -16.38 -20.41 5.71
C GLU A 513 -17.59 -19.46 5.76
N PHE A 514 -18.33 -19.41 6.87
CA PHE A 514 -19.63 -18.73 6.90
C PHE A 514 -19.60 -17.19 6.99
N ILE A 515 -18.51 -16.58 7.44
CA ILE A 515 -18.61 -15.20 7.96
C ILE A 515 -18.39 -14.13 6.88
N VAL A 516 -17.60 -14.41 5.83
CA VAL A 516 -17.36 -13.44 4.75
C VAL A 516 -18.65 -13.13 3.95
N ARG A 517 -19.52 -14.12 3.75
CA ARG A 517 -20.81 -13.91 3.04
C ARG A 517 -21.87 -13.18 3.87
N ALA A 518 -21.83 -13.26 5.20
CA ALA A 518 -22.84 -12.63 6.05
C ALA A 518 -22.68 -11.09 6.12
N GLN A 519 -21.43 -10.61 6.20
CA GLN A 519 -21.13 -9.17 6.15
C GLN A 519 -21.41 -8.55 4.77
N GLU A 520 -21.10 -9.25 3.68
CA GLU A 520 -21.45 -8.81 2.32
C GLU A 520 -22.98 -8.73 2.08
N MET A 521 -23.75 -9.63 2.69
CA MET A 521 -25.22 -9.63 2.58
C MET A 521 -25.88 -8.53 3.42
N GLN A 522 -25.32 -8.18 4.59
CA GLN A 522 -25.86 -7.13 5.45
C GLN A 522 -25.63 -5.73 4.86
N VAL A 523 -24.46 -5.50 4.23
CA VAL A 523 -24.16 -4.26 3.49
C VAL A 523 -25.05 -4.12 2.25
N LYS A 524 -25.36 -5.21 1.53
CA LYS A 524 -26.32 -5.19 0.41
C LYS A 524 -27.74 -4.82 0.84
N GLN A 525 -28.17 -5.21 2.05
CA GLN A 525 -29.50 -4.87 2.59
C GLN A 525 -29.60 -3.43 3.12
N GLU A 526 -28.54 -2.89 3.73
CA GLU A 526 -28.49 -1.49 4.18
C GLU A 526 -28.43 -0.50 2.99
N ASN A 527 -27.73 -0.86 1.91
CA ASN A 527 -27.70 -0.06 0.68
C ASN A 527 -29.08 0.02 0.01
N ALA A 528 -29.81 -1.11 -0.06
CA ALA A 528 -31.17 -1.12 -0.64
C ALA A 528 -32.19 -0.28 0.17
N ALA A 529 -31.98 -0.10 1.47
CA ALA A 529 -32.84 0.71 2.33
C ALA A 529 -32.51 2.22 2.27
N ARG A 530 -31.27 2.60 1.94
CA ARG A 530 -30.82 3.99 1.83
C ARG A 530 -31.18 4.67 0.50
N PHE A 531 -31.43 3.91 -0.57
CA PHE A 531 -31.83 4.44 -1.88
C PHE A 531 -33.34 4.43 -2.14
N SER A 532 -34.17 4.59 -1.10
CA SER A 532 -35.52 5.09 -1.34
C SER A 532 -35.42 6.57 -1.74
N LYS A 533 -36.09 6.94 -2.84
CA LYS A 533 -36.03 8.27 -3.48
C LYS A 533 -35.97 9.40 -2.46
N LEU A 534 -34.89 10.19 -2.51
CA LEU A 534 -34.85 11.51 -1.86
C LEU A 534 -36.01 12.35 -2.40
N GLY A 535 -36.78 12.96 -1.48
CA GLY A 535 -37.94 13.79 -1.80
C GLY A 535 -37.55 15.12 -2.44
N ASP A 536 -38.46 15.64 -3.27
CA ASP A 536 -38.27 16.78 -4.19
C ASP A 536 -38.15 18.17 -3.53
N ASP A 537 -37.82 18.29 -2.24
CA ASP A 537 -37.92 19.55 -1.50
C ASP A 537 -36.57 20.09 -0.97
N VAL A 538 -35.64 20.47 -1.86
CA VAL A 538 -34.67 21.55 -1.60
C VAL A 538 -34.34 22.31 -2.90
N PRO A 539 -34.80 23.57 -3.06
CA PRO A 539 -34.32 24.45 -4.12
C PRO A 539 -33.24 25.41 -3.61
N SER A 540 -32.09 25.49 -4.30
CA SER A 540 -31.61 26.76 -4.85
C SER A 540 -30.41 26.54 -5.78
N LYS A 541 -30.52 27.10 -6.99
CA LYS A 541 -29.40 27.35 -7.90
C LYS A 541 -28.44 28.31 -7.21
N LYS A 542 -27.27 27.83 -6.79
CA LYS A 542 -26.09 28.69 -6.68
C LYS A 542 -25.41 28.71 -8.04
N THR A 543 -25.17 29.90 -8.58
CA THR A 543 -24.19 30.11 -9.64
C THR A 543 -22.82 30.09 -8.97
N PHE A 544 -22.05 29.05 -9.23
CA PHE A 544 -20.72 28.87 -8.67
C PHE A 544 -19.70 29.58 -9.57
N PRO A 545 -18.83 30.43 -9.03
CA PRO A 545 -17.73 31.00 -9.81
C PRO A 545 -16.75 29.90 -10.20
N GLU A 546 -16.20 29.97 -11.42
CA GLU A 546 -15.01 29.19 -11.77
C GLU A 546 -13.90 29.44 -10.73
N PRO A 547 -13.08 28.43 -10.41
CA PRO A 547 -11.97 28.59 -9.48
C PRO A 547 -11.06 29.69 -10.02
N LYS A 548 -10.84 30.72 -9.20
CA LYS A 548 -9.94 31.85 -9.53
C LYS A 548 -8.49 31.41 -9.70
N PHE A 549 -8.17 30.20 -9.25
CA PHE A 549 -6.85 29.62 -9.16
C PHE A 549 -6.77 28.31 -9.93
N LYS A 550 -6.17 28.35 -11.13
CA LYS A 550 -5.80 27.17 -11.92
C LYS A 550 -4.49 26.58 -11.39
N LYS A 551 -4.47 25.27 -11.16
CA LYS A 551 -3.35 24.55 -10.52
C LYS A 551 -3.16 23.15 -11.08
N VAL A 552 -2.03 22.54 -10.71
CA VAL A 552 -1.85 21.08 -10.84
C VAL A 552 -2.68 20.39 -9.77
N PHE A 553 -3.43 19.36 -10.17
CA PHE A 553 -4.24 18.54 -9.29
C PHE A 553 -4.11 17.08 -9.69
N LEU A 554 -3.66 16.20 -8.77
CA LEU A 554 -3.36 14.80 -9.08
C LEU A 554 -2.42 14.65 -10.29
N GLY A 555 -1.38 15.50 -10.37
CA GLY A 555 -0.42 15.55 -11.49
C GLY A 555 -0.98 16.10 -12.80
N ARG A 556 -2.28 16.43 -12.84
CA ARG A 556 -2.95 17.03 -13.99
C ARG A 556 -2.86 18.55 -13.90
N PRO A 557 -2.12 19.25 -14.77
CA PRO A 557 -2.20 20.70 -14.87
C PRO A 557 -3.54 21.12 -15.51
N PRO A 558 -3.90 22.41 -15.47
CA PRO A 558 -5.18 22.91 -15.97
C PRO A 558 -5.44 22.60 -17.45
N HIS A 559 -4.38 22.43 -18.23
CA HIS A 559 -4.42 22.14 -19.67
C HIS A 559 -4.40 20.62 -20.01
N GLY A 560 -4.39 19.72 -19.01
CA GLY A 560 -4.31 18.27 -19.22
C GLY A 560 -2.89 17.70 -19.13
N PHE A 561 -2.70 16.38 -19.17
CA PHE A 561 -1.38 15.77 -18.95
C PHE A 561 -0.39 15.96 -20.10
N LEU A 562 -0.90 16.16 -21.32
CA LEU A 562 -0.08 16.41 -22.50
C LEU A 562 -0.43 17.78 -23.06
N PRO A 563 0.48 18.78 -22.93
CA PRO A 563 0.31 20.04 -23.63
C PRO A 563 0.18 19.82 -25.15
N ASP A 564 -0.79 20.50 -25.76
CA ASP A 564 -0.96 20.47 -27.20
C ASP A 564 0.33 20.91 -27.93
N PRO A 565 0.72 20.22 -29.02
CA PRO A 565 1.88 20.62 -29.80
C PRO A 565 1.59 21.93 -30.55
N ASP A 566 2.62 22.75 -30.76
CA ASP A 566 2.50 24.00 -31.52
C ASP A 566 2.02 23.72 -32.95
N TYR A 567 1.03 24.45 -33.44
CA TYR A 567 0.56 24.34 -34.82
C TYR A 567 0.00 25.67 -35.32
N ASP A 568 0.26 26.00 -36.58
CA ASP A 568 -0.29 27.19 -37.23
C ASP A 568 -1.74 26.93 -37.65
N GLU A 569 -2.68 27.36 -36.81
CA GLU A 569 -4.12 27.23 -37.06
C GLU A 569 -4.61 28.00 -38.31
N THR A 570 -3.78 28.90 -38.87
CA THR A 570 -4.13 29.63 -40.09
C THR A 570 -3.79 28.86 -41.37
N ALA A 571 -3.04 27.76 -41.25
CA ALA A 571 -2.69 26.89 -42.37
C ALA A 571 -3.90 26.10 -42.88
N ALA A 572 -4.04 25.97 -44.20
CA ALA A 572 -5.08 25.13 -44.79
C ALA A 572 -4.84 23.65 -44.44
N TYR A 573 -5.90 22.93 -44.05
CA TYR A 573 -5.80 21.49 -43.76
C TYR A 573 -5.28 20.69 -44.96
N PRO A 574 -4.41 19.70 -44.74
CA PRO A 574 -3.87 18.88 -45.82
C PRO A 574 -4.95 18.00 -46.46
N ALA A 575 -4.73 17.62 -47.73
CA ALA A 575 -5.63 16.71 -48.42
C ALA A 575 -5.66 15.34 -47.70
N GLY A 576 -6.87 14.87 -47.38
CA GLY A 576 -7.07 13.62 -46.63
C GLY A 576 -7.10 13.79 -45.11
N PHE A 577 -7.11 15.03 -44.60
CA PHE A 577 -7.53 15.33 -43.24
C PHE A 577 -9.06 15.17 -43.09
N GLU A 578 -9.48 14.56 -41.99
CA GLU A 578 -10.88 14.32 -41.64
C GLU A 578 -11.05 14.44 -40.12
N GLU A 579 -12.01 15.26 -39.69
CA GLU A 579 -12.56 15.25 -38.33
C GLU A 579 -13.95 14.62 -38.41
N GLY A 580 -14.21 13.62 -37.58
CA GLY A 580 -15.44 12.86 -37.64
C GLY A 580 -15.79 12.18 -36.33
N THR A 581 -16.89 11.42 -36.35
CA THR A 581 -17.32 10.60 -35.23
C THR A 581 -17.51 9.15 -35.64
N PHE A 582 -17.16 8.25 -34.74
CA PHE A 582 -17.36 6.81 -34.83
C PHE A 582 -18.51 6.39 -33.92
N ARG A 583 -19.47 5.63 -34.46
CA ARG A 583 -20.60 5.14 -33.67
C ARG A 583 -20.15 3.96 -32.80
N GLN A 584 -19.96 4.23 -31.52
CA GLN A 584 -19.42 3.29 -30.53
C GLN A 584 -20.50 2.78 -29.57
N ARG A 585 -20.36 1.56 -29.04
CA ARG A 585 -21.24 1.03 -28.01
C ARG A 585 -21.04 1.78 -26.70
N ALA A 586 -22.13 2.04 -25.96
CA ALA A 586 -22.00 2.61 -24.62
C ALA A 586 -21.37 1.62 -23.61
N SER A 587 -21.52 0.31 -23.83
CA SER A 587 -20.82 -0.73 -23.07
C SER A 587 -20.49 -1.93 -23.93
N HIS A 588 -19.27 -2.44 -23.77
CA HIS A 588 -18.80 -3.68 -24.38
C HIS A 588 -19.09 -4.92 -23.53
N PHE A 589 -19.45 -4.73 -22.25
CA PHE A 589 -19.64 -5.82 -21.29
C PHE A 589 -21.10 -6.03 -20.86
N ASP A 590 -22.02 -5.21 -21.37
CA ASP A 590 -23.47 -5.41 -21.25
C ASP A 590 -24.13 -5.54 -22.63
N ASN A 591 -24.23 -6.78 -23.12
CA ASN A 591 -24.86 -7.10 -24.40
C ASN A 591 -26.38 -6.81 -24.43
N THR A 592 -27.00 -6.48 -23.29
CA THR A 592 -28.41 -6.07 -23.22
C THR A 592 -28.59 -4.57 -23.37
N ASN A 593 -27.52 -3.79 -23.23
CA ASN A 593 -27.54 -2.34 -23.40
C ASN A 593 -27.56 -1.98 -24.90
N PRO A 594 -28.66 -1.41 -25.43
CA PRO A 594 -28.75 -1.08 -26.84
C PRO A 594 -28.13 0.28 -27.18
N ASN A 595 -27.57 1.00 -26.20
CA ASN A 595 -27.14 2.38 -26.36
C ASN A 595 -25.79 2.48 -27.06
N PHE A 596 -25.65 3.54 -27.85
CA PHE A 596 -24.44 3.91 -28.58
C PHE A 596 -24.15 5.38 -28.35
N PHE A 597 -22.89 5.78 -28.49
CA PHE A 597 -22.47 7.17 -28.51
C PHE A 597 -21.62 7.47 -29.74
N GLN A 598 -21.32 8.76 -29.94
CA GLN A 598 -20.45 9.24 -31.03
C GLN A 598 -19.08 9.53 -30.43
N GLN A 599 -18.09 8.71 -30.78
CA GLN A 599 -16.71 8.87 -30.34
C GLN A 599 -15.95 9.69 -31.37
N LYS A 600 -15.37 10.82 -30.99
CA LYS A 600 -14.66 11.71 -31.89
C LYS A 600 -13.34 11.09 -32.35
N PHE A 601 -13.00 11.29 -33.62
CA PHE A 601 -11.69 10.92 -34.15
C PHE A 601 -11.18 11.97 -35.14
N PHE A 602 -9.86 12.03 -35.25
CA PHE A 602 -9.18 12.71 -36.34
C PHE A 602 -8.45 11.69 -37.22
N LYS A 603 -8.35 11.99 -38.50
CA LYS A 603 -7.60 11.19 -39.47
C LYS A 603 -6.80 12.11 -40.36
N ASN A 604 -5.58 11.70 -40.68
CA ASN A 604 -4.74 12.36 -41.66
C ASN A 604 -4.09 11.33 -42.57
N ALA A 605 -4.51 11.32 -43.84
CA ALA A 605 -4.02 10.39 -44.86
C ALA A 605 -2.94 10.99 -45.78
N GLN A 606 -2.39 12.18 -45.45
CA GLN A 606 -1.48 12.89 -46.37
C GLN A 606 -0.20 12.12 -46.75
N TRP A 607 0.22 11.17 -45.91
CA TRP A 607 1.39 10.32 -46.16
C TRP A 607 1.03 8.88 -46.55
N ALA A 608 -0.25 8.54 -46.63
CA ALA A 608 -0.69 7.18 -46.87
C ALA A 608 -0.16 6.62 -48.20
N LYS A 609 0.46 5.43 -48.16
CA LYS A 609 0.86 4.66 -49.34
C LYS A 609 0.05 3.36 -49.42
N ALA A 610 -0.12 2.84 -50.63
CA ALA A 610 -0.76 1.53 -50.81
C ALA A 610 0.00 0.45 -50.04
N GLY A 611 -0.71 -0.27 -49.15
CA GLY A 611 -0.11 -1.28 -48.26
C GLY A 611 0.70 -0.71 -47.08
N GLY A 612 0.71 0.61 -46.88
CA GLY A 612 1.33 1.26 -45.71
C GLY A 612 0.57 0.98 -44.42
N PRO A 613 1.22 1.16 -43.25
CA PRO A 613 0.62 0.90 -41.94
C PRO A 613 -0.42 1.96 -41.55
N ASN A 614 -1.14 1.69 -40.47
CA ASN A 614 -1.95 2.67 -39.76
C ASN A 614 -1.28 3.02 -38.43
N PHE A 615 -1.15 4.31 -38.14
CA PHE A 615 -0.68 4.82 -36.85
C PHE A 615 -1.89 5.35 -36.09
N LEU A 616 -2.11 4.89 -34.86
CA LEU A 616 -3.22 5.31 -34.02
C LEU A 616 -2.69 5.95 -32.74
N MET A 617 -2.88 7.26 -32.60
CA MET A 617 -2.75 7.95 -31.32
C MET A 617 -3.99 7.66 -30.47
N ILE A 618 -3.78 7.16 -29.25
CA ILE A 618 -4.86 6.93 -28.29
C ILE A 618 -5.10 8.22 -27.50
N GLY A 619 -6.34 8.68 -27.43
CA GLY A 619 -6.69 9.85 -26.63
C GLY A 619 -6.57 9.60 -25.13
N GLY A 620 -6.14 10.64 -24.40
CA GLY A 620 -5.85 10.60 -22.97
C GLY A 620 -7.00 11.06 -22.07
N GLU A 621 -6.63 11.64 -20.92
CA GLU A 621 -7.54 12.12 -19.86
C GLU A 621 -7.97 13.60 -20.10
N GLY A 622 -8.29 13.91 -21.35
CA GLY A 622 -8.67 15.26 -21.78
C GLY A 622 -9.30 15.31 -23.17
N PRO A 623 -9.83 16.49 -23.55
CA PRO A 623 -10.30 16.73 -24.91
C PRO A 623 -9.15 16.65 -25.91
N GLU A 624 -9.40 16.07 -27.09
CA GLU A 624 -8.35 15.83 -28.07
C GLU A 624 -8.33 16.90 -29.17
N SER A 625 -7.11 17.18 -29.64
CA SER A 625 -6.82 18.28 -30.57
C SER A 625 -6.30 17.77 -31.90
N SER A 626 -6.79 18.35 -33.00
CA SER A 626 -6.31 18.03 -34.35
C SER A 626 -4.82 18.34 -34.53
N ARG A 627 -4.22 19.18 -33.67
CA ARG A 627 -2.80 19.52 -33.68
C ARG A 627 -1.90 18.29 -33.62
N TRP A 628 -2.32 17.25 -32.88
CA TRP A 628 -1.63 15.98 -32.78
C TRP A 628 -1.57 15.20 -34.10
N VAL A 629 -2.43 15.47 -35.08
CA VAL A 629 -2.36 14.80 -36.40
C VAL A 629 -1.92 15.73 -37.53
N LEU A 630 -1.68 17.02 -37.25
CA LEU A 630 -1.40 18.05 -38.25
C LEU A 630 0.04 18.59 -38.20
N ASN A 631 0.68 18.67 -37.02
CA ASN A 631 2.03 19.21 -36.92
C ASN A 631 3.09 18.20 -37.42
N GLU A 632 3.53 18.31 -38.68
CA GLU A 632 4.50 17.37 -39.29
C GLU A 632 5.83 17.22 -38.53
N ASN A 633 6.18 18.16 -37.64
CA ASN A 633 7.44 18.14 -36.90
C ASN A 633 7.37 17.28 -35.63
N ILE A 634 6.19 16.88 -35.16
CA ILE A 634 6.09 15.99 -34.00
C ILE A 634 6.59 14.60 -34.36
N THR A 635 7.28 13.96 -33.42
CA THR A 635 8.16 12.83 -33.71
C THR A 635 7.42 11.69 -34.43
N TYR A 636 6.23 11.30 -33.98
CA TYR A 636 5.54 10.16 -34.58
C TYR A 636 4.98 10.43 -35.98
N LEU A 637 4.72 11.69 -36.34
CA LEU A 637 4.33 12.06 -37.70
C LEU A 637 5.53 12.05 -38.66
N THR A 638 6.75 12.30 -38.16
CA THR A 638 7.96 12.08 -38.96
C THR A 638 8.10 10.60 -39.36
N TRP A 639 7.73 9.67 -38.47
CA TRP A 639 7.68 8.24 -38.77
C TRP A 639 6.51 7.89 -39.68
N ALA A 640 5.33 8.50 -39.50
CA ALA A 640 4.19 8.30 -40.41
C ALA A 640 4.59 8.65 -41.85
N LYS A 641 5.30 9.78 -42.05
CA LYS A 641 5.86 10.20 -43.33
C LYS A 641 6.89 9.20 -43.88
N LYS A 642 7.78 8.69 -43.02
CA LYS A 642 8.80 7.69 -43.38
C LYS A 642 8.18 6.38 -43.88
N TYR A 643 7.21 5.83 -43.13
CA TYR A 643 6.61 4.52 -43.39
C TYR A 643 5.39 4.59 -44.33
N GLY A 644 4.94 5.78 -44.69
CA GLY A 644 3.78 5.98 -45.56
C GLY A 644 2.46 5.61 -44.87
N ALA A 645 2.33 5.97 -43.60
CA ALA A 645 1.22 5.58 -42.74
C ALA A 645 -0.03 6.45 -42.95
N THR A 646 -1.21 5.86 -42.73
CA THR A 646 -2.42 6.64 -42.44
C THR A 646 -2.47 6.90 -40.94
N VAL A 647 -2.66 8.15 -40.53
CA VAL A 647 -2.67 8.54 -39.12
C VAL A 647 -4.11 8.70 -38.64
N TYR A 648 -4.38 8.17 -37.46
CA TYR A 648 -5.63 8.31 -36.73
C TYR A 648 -5.34 8.78 -35.31
N LEU A 649 -6.29 9.53 -34.73
CA LEU A 649 -6.37 9.83 -33.31
C LEU A 649 -7.81 9.55 -32.89
N LEU A 650 -8.01 8.68 -31.90
CA LEU A 650 -9.34 8.38 -31.35
C LEU A 650 -9.45 8.99 -29.95
N GLU A 651 -10.41 9.90 -29.76
CA GLU A 651 -10.66 10.55 -28.47
C GLU A 651 -11.20 9.56 -27.45
N HIS A 652 -10.80 9.70 -26.19
CA HIS A 652 -11.21 8.82 -25.12
C HIS A 652 -12.71 8.99 -24.82
N ARG A 653 -13.43 7.89 -24.58
CA ARG A 653 -14.82 7.94 -24.12
C ARG A 653 -14.97 8.85 -22.88
N PHE A 654 -16.09 9.54 -22.75
CA PHE A 654 -16.40 10.54 -21.71
C PHE A 654 -15.63 11.88 -21.81
N TYR A 655 -14.46 11.91 -22.43
CA TYR A 655 -13.65 13.12 -22.56
C TYR A 655 -13.99 13.88 -23.85
N GLY A 656 -13.74 15.20 -23.84
CA GLY A 656 -13.97 16.07 -24.99
C GLY A 656 -15.41 16.02 -25.50
N ASP A 657 -15.56 15.71 -26.78
CA ASP A 657 -16.85 15.60 -27.46
C ASP A 657 -17.40 14.15 -27.47
N SER A 658 -16.64 13.19 -26.93
CA SER A 658 -16.92 11.76 -26.94
C SER A 658 -17.82 11.32 -25.77
N LEU A 659 -18.99 11.94 -25.64
CA LEU A 659 -19.87 11.83 -24.48
C LEU A 659 -20.71 10.54 -24.50
N VAL A 660 -20.62 9.72 -23.45
CA VAL A 660 -21.44 8.51 -23.29
C VAL A 660 -22.73 8.86 -22.54
N GLY A 661 -23.87 8.78 -23.23
CA GLY A 661 -25.16 9.16 -22.65
C GLY A 661 -25.21 10.65 -22.29
N ASP A 662 -25.52 10.96 -21.03
CA ASP A 662 -25.45 12.32 -20.46
C ASP A 662 -24.13 12.59 -19.73
N ASN A 663 -23.14 11.70 -19.88
CA ASN A 663 -21.84 11.75 -19.23
C ASN A 663 -21.88 11.60 -17.70
N THR A 664 -22.93 11.01 -17.13
CA THR A 664 -23.05 10.75 -15.67
C THR A 664 -22.85 9.27 -15.29
N ALA A 665 -22.87 8.36 -16.26
CA ALA A 665 -22.74 6.91 -16.06
C ALA A 665 -21.27 6.48 -15.89
N PHE A 666 -20.59 6.98 -14.85
CA PHE A 666 -19.14 6.79 -14.69
C PHE A 666 -18.70 5.32 -14.55
N ASN A 667 -19.60 4.38 -14.23
CA ASN A 667 -19.28 2.95 -14.28
C ASN A 667 -18.85 2.44 -15.68
N GLN A 668 -19.19 3.18 -16.75
CA GLN A 668 -18.74 2.91 -18.12
C GLN A 668 -17.45 3.67 -18.49
N LEU A 669 -16.94 4.53 -17.62
CA LEU A 669 -15.64 5.17 -17.72
C LEU A 669 -14.61 4.27 -17.01
N ASN A 670 -14.04 3.34 -17.76
CA ASN A 670 -12.91 2.54 -17.32
C ASN A 670 -12.00 2.17 -18.50
N SER A 671 -10.75 1.86 -18.19
CA SER A 671 -9.70 1.57 -19.17
C SER A 671 -10.03 0.40 -20.09
N LEU A 672 -10.67 -0.65 -19.56
CA LEU A 672 -10.97 -1.85 -20.35
C LEU A 672 -12.05 -1.57 -21.40
N GLU A 673 -13.08 -0.84 -21.02
CA GLU A 673 -14.12 -0.33 -21.92
C GLU A 673 -13.51 0.51 -23.07
N MET A 674 -12.56 1.41 -22.78
CA MET A 674 -11.86 2.17 -23.83
C MET A 674 -10.92 1.31 -24.70
N LEU A 675 -10.25 0.29 -24.15
CA LEU A 675 -9.45 -0.65 -24.96
C LEU A 675 -10.33 -1.41 -25.97
N TYR A 676 -11.57 -1.74 -25.60
CA TYR A 676 -12.53 -2.32 -26.53
C TYR A 676 -13.06 -1.31 -27.55
N ASP A 677 -13.15 -0.01 -27.19
CA ASP A 677 -13.46 1.03 -28.16
C ASP A 677 -12.43 1.08 -29.28
N LEU A 678 -11.14 1.08 -28.92
CA LEU A 678 -10.02 1.04 -29.85
C LEU A 678 -10.10 -0.20 -30.75
N ALA A 679 -10.39 -1.37 -30.19
CA ALA A 679 -10.53 -2.60 -30.94
C ALA A 679 -11.70 -2.56 -31.94
N GLU A 680 -12.86 -2.04 -31.54
CA GLU A 680 -14.03 -1.88 -32.42
C GLU A 680 -13.75 -0.85 -33.53
N PHE A 681 -13.08 0.26 -33.21
CA PHE A 681 -12.66 1.27 -34.18
C PHE A 681 -11.71 0.69 -35.24
N ILE A 682 -10.63 0.01 -34.82
CA ILE A 682 -9.66 -0.63 -35.74
C ILE A 682 -10.38 -1.63 -36.67
N ARG A 683 -11.24 -2.48 -36.11
CA ARG A 683 -12.01 -3.46 -36.90
C ARG A 683 -12.92 -2.77 -37.91
N ALA A 684 -13.62 -1.73 -37.52
CA ALA A 684 -14.50 -0.98 -38.40
C ALA A 684 -13.73 -0.30 -39.54
N VAL A 685 -12.58 0.32 -39.25
CA VAL A 685 -11.71 0.94 -40.26
C VAL A 685 -11.20 -0.12 -41.24
N ASN A 686 -10.72 -1.27 -40.75
CA ASN A 686 -10.26 -2.37 -41.60
C ASN A 686 -11.36 -2.89 -42.53
N ILE A 687 -12.59 -3.03 -42.03
CA ILE A 687 -13.76 -3.43 -42.84
C ILE A 687 -14.08 -2.36 -43.89
N GLN A 688 -14.15 -1.09 -43.50
CA GLN A 688 -14.52 0.01 -44.38
C GLN A 688 -13.50 0.21 -45.51
N THR A 689 -12.23 0.01 -45.21
CA THR A 689 -11.12 0.21 -46.16
C THR A 689 -10.77 -1.05 -46.96
N GLY A 690 -11.29 -2.23 -46.55
CA GLY A 690 -11.00 -3.51 -47.20
C GLY A 690 -9.53 -3.94 -47.09
N THR A 691 -8.80 -3.44 -46.10
CA THR A 691 -7.38 -3.75 -45.86
C THR A 691 -7.15 -4.27 -44.44
N SER A 692 -6.18 -5.18 -44.32
CA SER A 692 -5.63 -5.68 -43.05
C SER A 692 -4.26 -5.07 -42.75
N ALA A 693 -4.03 -3.81 -43.17
CA ALA A 693 -2.76 -3.13 -42.96
C ALA A 693 -2.38 -3.09 -41.47
N PRO A 694 -1.08 -3.25 -41.13
CA PRO A 694 -0.64 -3.33 -39.75
C PRO A 694 -0.90 -2.02 -38.98
N TRP A 695 -1.33 -2.14 -37.74
CA TRP A 695 -1.57 -1.00 -36.84
C TRP A 695 -0.46 -0.87 -35.80
N ILE A 696 -0.02 0.36 -35.54
CA ILE A 696 0.85 0.70 -34.41
C ILE A 696 0.14 1.75 -33.55
N THR A 697 0.09 1.52 -32.25
CA THR A 697 -0.50 2.47 -31.30
C THR A 697 0.56 3.36 -30.65
N PHE A 698 0.16 4.60 -30.37
CA PHE A 698 0.97 5.62 -29.71
C PHE A 698 0.16 6.24 -28.57
N GLY A 699 0.83 6.62 -27.50
CA GLY A 699 0.23 7.38 -26.41
C GLY A 699 1.29 7.88 -25.42
N GLY A 700 0.95 8.97 -24.74
CA GLY A 700 1.72 9.56 -23.63
C GLY A 700 0.93 9.50 -22.33
N SER A 701 1.61 9.39 -21.17
CA SER A 701 0.93 9.33 -19.86
C SER A 701 -0.03 8.13 -19.77
N TYR A 702 -1.25 8.33 -19.27
CA TYR A 702 -2.31 7.32 -19.24
C TYR A 702 -2.55 6.66 -20.60
N SER A 703 -2.59 7.44 -21.69
CA SER A 703 -2.74 6.89 -23.05
C SER A 703 -1.52 6.05 -23.48
N GLY A 704 -0.34 6.33 -22.92
CA GLY A 704 0.85 5.49 -23.07
C GLY A 704 0.68 4.12 -22.40
N ALA A 705 0.18 4.08 -21.16
CA ALA A 705 -0.16 2.83 -20.49
C ALA A 705 -1.24 2.05 -21.29
N MET A 706 -2.25 2.75 -21.81
CA MET A 706 -3.25 2.15 -22.70
C MET A 706 -2.66 1.60 -24.00
N SER A 707 -1.68 2.27 -24.61
CA SER A 707 -0.99 1.76 -25.81
C SER A 707 -0.29 0.43 -25.52
N ALA A 708 0.38 0.33 -24.36
CA ALA A 708 0.95 -0.93 -23.89
C ALA A 708 -0.13 -2.00 -23.65
N TRP A 709 -1.23 -1.67 -22.97
CA TRP A 709 -2.31 -2.63 -22.69
C TRP A 709 -3.08 -3.05 -23.95
N MET A 710 -3.23 -2.16 -24.93
CA MET A 710 -3.83 -2.48 -26.22
C MET A 710 -3.04 -3.57 -26.94
N ARG A 711 -1.70 -3.45 -26.91
CA ARG A 711 -0.82 -4.46 -27.50
C ARG A 711 -0.82 -5.77 -26.71
N GLU A 712 -1.01 -5.72 -25.39
CA GLU A 712 -1.15 -6.92 -24.57
C GLU A 712 -2.47 -7.66 -24.82
N ILE A 713 -3.59 -6.95 -24.86
CA ILE A 713 -4.94 -7.54 -24.90
C ILE A 713 -5.38 -7.89 -26.32
N PHE A 714 -5.00 -7.08 -27.30
CA PHE A 714 -5.37 -7.25 -28.71
C PHE A 714 -4.15 -7.37 -29.62
N PRO A 715 -3.22 -8.31 -29.37
CA PRO A 715 -2.02 -8.48 -30.18
C PRO A 715 -2.32 -8.92 -31.62
N GLU A 716 -3.54 -9.36 -31.92
CA GLU A 716 -4.02 -9.67 -33.27
C GLU A 716 -4.41 -8.42 -34.08
N LEU A 717 -4.68 -7.29 -33.40
CA LEU A 717 -5.08 -6.03 -34.06
C LEU A 717 -3.92 -5.06 -34.25
N VAL A 718 -3.03 -4.96 -33.26
CA VAL A 718 -1.96 -3.95 -33.21
C VAL A 718 -0.61 -4.65 -33.18
N VAL A 719 0.27 -4.44 -34.16
CA VAL A 719 1.54 -5.19 -34.30
C VAL A 719 2.66 -4.69 -33.37
N GLY A 720 2.53 -3.47 -32.84
CA GLY A 720 3.43 -2.92 -31.83
C GLY A 720 2.91 -1.62 -31.23
N ALA A 721 3.47 -1.20 -30.11
CA ALA A 721 3.02 -0.04 -29.35
C ALA A 721 4.19 0.83 -28.84
N VAL A 722 3.98 2.15 -28.91
CA VAL A 722 4.83 3.15 -28.25
C VAL A 722 4.06 3.71 -27.07
N ALA A 723 4.63 3.56 -25.87
CA ALA A 723 4.00 3.86 -24.58
C ALA A 723 4.86 4.87 -23.80
N SER A 724 4.86 6.12 -24.23
CA SER A 724 5.72 7.18 -23.68
C SER A 724 5.22 7.63 -22.31
N SER A 725 6.13 7.67 -21.32
CA SER A 725 5.83 7.90 -19.90
C SER A 725 4.59 7.17 -19.38
N GLY A 726 4.36 5.93 -19.82
CA GLY A 726 3.16 5.16 -19.46
C GLY A 726 3.22 4.57 -18.04
N PRO A 727 2.39 5.03 -17.08
CA PRO A 727 2.38 4.50 -15.72
C PRO A 727 1.60 3.16 -15.67
N VAL A 728 2.24 2.06 -16.04
CA VAL A 728 1.58 0.74 -16.14
C VAL A 728 1.28 0.07 -14.79
N PHE A 729 1.83 0.60 -13.69
CA PHE A 729 1.55 0.12 -12.33
C PHE A 729 0.55 1.01 -11.62
N ALA A 730 -0.64 0.50 -11.29
CA ALA A 730 -1.65 1.18 -10.49
C ALA A 730 -1.27 1.16 -9.00
N LYS A 731 -1.42 2.27 -8.29
CA LYS A 731 -1.00 2.37 -6.87
C LYS A 731 -1.82 3.40 -6.11
N THR A 732 -2.55 2.97 -5.07
CA THR A 732 -3.39 3.87 -4.25
C THR A 732 -2.60 5.05 -3.70
N ASP A 733 -1.59 4.77 -2.88
CA ASP A 733 -0.73 5.77 -2.25
C ASP A 733 0.56 5.94 -3.06
N PHE A 734 0.65 7.00 -3.87
CA PHE A 734 1.74 7.27 -4.82
C PHE A 734 2.68 8.37 -4.31
N TYR A 735 3.22 8.19 -3.11
CA TYR A 735 4.19 9.11 -2.51
C TYR A 735 5.52 9.23 -3.29
N GLU A 736 5.86 8.23 -4.12
CA GLU A 736 7.10 8.27 -4.93
C GLU A 736 7.10 9.42 -5.92
N TYR A 737 5.92 9.92 -6.31
CA TYR A 737 5.81 11.13 -7.11
C TYR A 737 6.61 12.27 -6.46
N LEU A 738 6.35 12.57 -5.18
CA LEU A 738 7.03 13.66 -4.48
C LEU A 738 8.50 13.33 -4.17
N MET A 739 8.86 12.05 -4.03
CA MET A 739 10.27 11.64 -3.93
C MET A 739 11.04 11.93 -5.22
N VAL A 740 10.45 11.67 -6.40
CA VAL A 740 11.07 12.01 -7.69
C VAL A 740 11.17 13.52 -7.87
N VAL A 741 10.13 14.28 -7.47
CA VAL A 741 10.19 15.75 -7.43
C VAL A 741 11.39 16.20 -6.62
N GLU A 742 11.53 15.74 -5.38
CA GLU A 742 12.66 16.06 -4.51
C GLU A 742 14.00 15.68 -5.14
N ASN A 743 14.13 14.45 -5.62
CA ASN A 743 15.38 13.95 -6.20
C ASN A 743 15.79 14.77 -7.43
N SER A 744 14.84 15.18 -8.26
CA SER A 744 15.07 16.03 -9.42
C SER A 744 15.58 17.41 -9.00
N VAL A 745 14.97 18.03 -8.00
CA VAL A 745 15.43 19.32 -7.47
C VAL A 745 16.82 19.19 -6.84
N ARG A 746 17.07 18.18 -6.02
CA ARG A 746 18.37 17.96 -5.37
C ARG A 746 19.48 17.69 -6.39
N THR A 747 19.19 16.91 -7.42
CA THR A 747 20.12 16.64 -8.53
C THR A 747 20.50 17.92 -9.26
N TYR A 748 19.55 18.85 -9.42
CA TYR A 748 19.81 20.16 -10.02
C TYR A 748 20.56 21.11 -9.08
N SER A 749 20.09 21.25 -7.83
CA SER A 749 20.69 22.09 -6.80
C SER A 749 20.23 21.69 -5.39
N SER A 750 21.17 21.20 -4.56
CA SER A 750 20.90 20.90 -3.16
C SER A 750 20.47 22.14 -2.36
N ASP A 751 21.05 23.32 -2.62
CA ASP A 751 20.65 24.56 -1.94
C ASP A 751 19.19 24.94 -2.26
N CYS A 752 18.76 24.76 -3.50
CA CYS A 752 17.35 24.95 -3.90
C CYS A 752 16.42 24.03 -3.10
N ALA A 753 16.74 22.73 -3.04
CA ALA A 753 15.98 21.74 -2.29
C ALA A 753 15.93 22.05 -0.77
N ASP A 754 17.06 22.43 -0.17
CA ASP A 754 17.15 22.73 1.26
C ASP A 754 16.39 24.02 1.63
N ARG A 755 16.34 24.99 0.72
CA ARG A 755 15.50 26.19 0.87
C ARG A 755 14.01 25.88 0.75
N ILE A 756 13.61 25.02 -0.19
CA ILE A 756 12.23 24.53 -0.26
C ILE A 756 11.87 23.88 1.07
N LYS A 757 12.72 22.98 1.58
CA LYS A 757 12.53 22.34 2.88
C LYS A 757 12.33 23.35 4.00
N THR A 758 13.24 24.30 4.13
CA THR A 758 13.17 25.34 5.16
C THR A 758 11.90 26.18 5.07
N GLY A 759 11.45 26.50 3.84
CA GLY A 759 10.21 27.23 3.62
C GLY A 759 8.97 26.43 4.01
N PHE A 760 8.87 25.15 3.61
CA PHE A 760 7.76 24.28 4.01
C PHE A 760 7.76 23.99 5.52
N ASP A 761 8.94 23.83 6.14
CA ASP A 761 9.08 23.73 7.60
C ASP A 761 8.48 24.98 8.28
N SER A 762 8.80 26.18 7.76
CA SER A 762 8.25 27.45 8.26
C SER A 762 6.73 27.56 8.08
N MET A 763 6.20 27.13 6.94
CA MET A 763 4.75 27.11 6.69
C MET A 763 4.03 26.20 7.68
N ARG A 764 4.55 25.00 7.94
CA ARG A 764 3.95 24.05 8.90
C ARG A 764 3.93 24.63 10.31
N GLN A 765 5.00 25.30 10.74
CA GLN A 765 5.05 25.98 12.03
C GLN A 765 4.01 27.10 12.14
N LEU A 766 3.88 27.95 11.11
CA LEU A 766 2.86 29.00 11.08
C LEU A 766 1.43 28.43 11.10
N PHE A 767 1.19 27.27 10.50
CA PHE A 767 -0.16 26.70 10.43
C PHE A 767 -0.73 26.31 11.81
N LEU A 768 0.15 26.07 12.81
CA LEU A 768 -0.23 25.62 14.15
C LEU A 768 -0.97 26.68 14.99
N THR A 769 -0.91 27.96 14.62
CA THR A 769 -1.54 29.05 15.38
C THR A 769 -2.53 29.82 14.52
N LYS A 770 -3.52 30.46 15.14
CA LYS A 770 -4.50 31.29 14.43
C LYS A 770 -3.81 32.47 13.74
N GLU A 771 -2.87 33.12 14.42
CA GLU A 771 -2.09 34.24 13.93
C GLU A 771 -1.19 33.82 12.75
N GLY A 772 -0.56 32.65 12.84
CA GLY A 772 0.26 32.12 11.76
C GLY A 772 -0.57 31.70 10.54
N ARG A 773 -1.77 31.14 10.73
CA ARG A 773 -2.73 30.94 9.62
C ARG A 773 -3.19 32.25 8.99
N GLN A 774 -3.41 33.31 9.78
CA GLN A 774 -3.69 34.64 9.24
C GLN A 774 -2.48 35.22 8.48
N ASN A 775 -1.27 34.96 8.94
CA ASN A 775 -0.06 35.34 8.22
C ASN A 775 0.03 34.63 6.86
N LEU A 776 -0.16 33.30 6.83
CA LEU A 776 -0.23 32.53 5.59
C LEU A 776 -1.35 33.03 4.66
N THR A 777 -2.52 33.37 5.23
CA THR A 777 -3.63 33.99 4.49
C THR A 777 -3.19 35.25 3.77
N ASN A 778 -2.47 36.14 4.46
CA ASN A 778 -2.03 37.40 3.89
C ASN A 778 -0.91 37.20 2.85
N LEU A 779 0.05 36.31 3.14
CA LEU A 779 1.19 36.02 2.26
C LEU A 779 0.73 35.42 0.92
N PHE A 780 -0.12 34.41 0.96
CA PHE A 780 -0.63 33.74 -0.24
C PHE A 780 -1.85 34.45 -0.85
N GLN A 781 -2.38 35.49 -0.18
CA GLN A 781 -3.63 36.16 -0.55
C GLN A 781 -4.78 35.15 -0.70
N LEU A 782 -5.01 34.34 0.35
CA LEU A 782 -6.00 33.27 0.31
C LEU A 782 -7.42 33.80 0.17
N ASP A 783 -8.21 33.21 -0.72
CA ASP A 783 -9.62 33.54 -0.94
C ASP A 783 -10.49 32.27 -1.05
N PRO A 784 -11.27 31.91 -0.02
CA PRO A 784 -11.46 32.65 1.22
C PRO A 784 -10.22 32.59 2.13
N PRO A 785 -10.06 33.57 3.04
CA PRO A 785 -9.08 33.48 4.11
C PRO A 785 -9.36 32.25 5.00
N PHE A 786 -8.36 31.76 5.72
CA PHE A 786 -8.60 30.72 6.72
C PHE A 786 -9.67 31.17 7.72
N GLY A 787 -10.71 30.36 7.88
CA GLY A 787 -11.74 30.60 8.89
C GLY A 787 -11.22 30.34 10.31
N ASP A 788 -12.06 30.62 11.31
CA ASP A 788 -11.74 30.31 12.70
C ASP A 788 -11.62 28.79 12.95
N ASN A 789 -12.37 27.98 12.19
CA ASN A 789 -12.39 26.52 12.30
C ASN A 789 -11.78 25.87 11.04
N VAL A 790 -10.45 25.70 11.04
CA VAL A 790 -9.70 25.09 9.92
C VAL A 790 -9.57 23.60 10.14
N THR A 791 -10.05 22.78 9.21
CA THR A 791 -10.00 21.33 9.34
C THR A 791 -8.65 20.73 8.96
N ASP A 792 -8.41 19.48 9.36
CA ASP A 792 -7.21 18.73 8.98
C ASP A 792 -7.20 18.53 7.46
N ILE A 793 -8.37 18.30 6.85
CA ILE A 793 -8.52 18.27 5.39
C ILE A 793 -8.22 19.62 4.73
N ASP A 794 -8.59 20.76 5.34
CA ASP A 794 -8.20 22.09 4.85
C ASP A 794 -6.69 22.30 4.91
N GLN A 795 -6.02 21.78 5.94
CA GLN A 795 -4.57 21.79 6.05
C GLN A 795 -3.93 20.96 4.94
N HIS A 796 -4.34 19.70 4.80
CA HIS A 796 -3.83 18.78 3.79
C HIS A 796 -4.01 19.36 2.38
N TYR A 797 -5.18 19.96 2.13
CA TYR A 797 -5.49 20.65 0.89
C TYR A 797 -4.58 21.87 0.67
N PHE A 798 -4.36 22.72 1.68
CA PHE A 798 -3.45 23.87 1.57
C PHE A 798 -2.05 23.48 1.13
N PHE A 799 -1.43 22.52 1.82
CA PHE A 799 -0.09 22.08 1.47
C PHE A 799 -0.06 21.43 0.08
N SER A 800 -1.09 20.65 -0.29
CA SER A 800 -1.20 20.08 -1.63
C SER A 800 -1.30 21.13 -2.74
N ASN A 801 -2.02 22.22 -2.49
CA ASN A 801 -2.13 23.31 -3.45
C ASN A 801 -0.78 24.00 -3.67
N VAL A 802 0.01 24.19 -2.60
CA VAL A 802 1.32 24.84 -2.71
C VAL A 802 2.34 23.93 -3.37
N TYR A 803 2.49 22.67 -2.92
CA TYR A 803 3.47 21.78 -3.54
C TYR A 803 3.08 21.37 -4.97
N GLY A 804 1.79 21.44 -5.35
CA GLY A 804 1.33 21.19 -6.71
C GLY A 804 2.01 22.05 -7.78
N ASN A 805 2.41 23.28 -7.43
CA ASN A 805 3.20 24.13 -8.32
C ASN A 805 4.62 23.57 -8.58
N PHE A 806 5.24 22.96 -7.56
CA PHE A 806 6.53 22.29 -7.69
C PHE A 806 6.41 21.00 -8.49
N GLN A 807 5.32 20.24 -8.30
CA GLN A 807 4.99 19.07 -9.11
C GLN A 807 4.94 19.43 -10.60
N GLY A 808 4.19 20.49 -10.95
CA GLY A 808 4.10 20.96 -12.34
C GLY A 808 5.44 21.40 -12.92
N ALA A 809 6.22 22.18 -12.16
CA ALA A 809 7.51 22.65 -12.65
C ALA A 809 8.52 21.52 -12.87
N VAL A 810 8.48 20.46 -12.05
CA VAL A 810 9.33 19.28 -12.27
C VAL A 810 8.80 18.41 -13.40
N GLN A 811 7.51 18.04 -13.38
CA GLN A 811 6.90 17.14 -14.35
C GLN A 811 7.07 17.63 -15.80
N TYR A 812 7.08 18.95 -16.02
CA TYR A 812 7.20 19.52 -17.36
C TYR A 812 8.53 20.25 -17.60
N SER A 813 9.55 20.02 -16.76
CA SER A 813 10.79 20.79 -16.82
C SER A 813 11.55 20.55 -18.13
N GLY A 814 11.54 21.54 -19.02
CA GLY A 814 12.28 21.47 -20.28
C GLY A 814 11.62 20.57 -21.33
N ASP A 815 10.34 20.24 -21.17
CA ASP A 815 9.59 19.48 -22.17
C ASP A 815 9.58 20.22 -23.50
N ASN A 816 9.75 19.51 -24.59
CA ASN A 816 9.95 20.05 -25.93
C ASN A 816 8.71 20.75 -26.56
N THR A 817 7.82 21.33 -25.75
CA THR A 817 6.56 21.94 -26.18
C THR A 817 6.27 23.26 -25.48
N GLY A 818 5.74 24.21 -26.25
CA GLY A 818 5.18 25.46 -25.73
C GLY A 818 6.09 26.20 -24.74
N PRO A 819 5.52 26.81 -23.68
CA PRO A 819 6.28 27.55 -22.67
C PRO A 819 7.24 26.68 -21.85
N TYR A 820 6.97 25.38 -21.72
CA TYR A 820 7.78 24.43 -20.94
C TYR A 820 9.13 24.10 -21.59
N ALA A 821 9.26 24.38 -22.90
CA ALA A 821 10.50 24.22 -23.64
C ALA A 821 11.67 24.96 -23.00
N TYR A 822 11.44 26.16 -22.47
CA TYR A 822 12.51 27.03 -21.98
C TYR A 822 12.21 27.70 -20.64
N GLY A 823 11.01 27.51 -20.08
CA GLY A 823 10.62 28.15 -18.84
C GLY A 823 9.65 27.33 -18.02
N TYR A 824 9.29 27.86 -16.85
CA TYR A 824 8.36 27.27 -15.88
C TYR A 824 8.81 25.91 -15.33
N GLY A 825 10.09 25.57 -15.51
CA GLY A 825 10.70 24.33 -15.06
C GLY A 825 11.58 24.49 -13.82
N ILE A 826 12.38 23.46 -13.52
CA ILE A 826 13.34 23.46 -12.41
C ILE A 826 14.29 24.67 -12.41
N PRO A 827 14.82 25.13 -13.57
CA PRO A 827 15.73 26.29 -13.57
C PRO A 827 15.12 27.57 -13.00
N ASP A 828 13.88 27.92 -13.40
CA ASP A 828 13.20 29.13 -12.90
C ASP A 828 12.81 28.98 -11.44
N MET A 829 12.26 27.82 -11.07
CA MET A 829 11.95 27.48 -9.68
C MET A 829 13.18 27.69 -8.79
N CYS A 830 14.33 27.12 -9.17
CA CYS A 830 15.54 27.25 -8.36
C CYS A 830 16.13 28.66 -8.39
N SER A 831 16.03 29.40 -9.50
CA SER A 831 16.40 30.82 -9.51
C SER A 831 15.59 31.64 -8.50
N ILE A 832 14.31 31.30 -8.28
CA ILE A 832 13.46 31.95 -7.27
C ILE A 832 13.84 31.45 -5.87
N MET A 833 13.98 30.14 -5.67
CA MET A 833 14.28 29.55 -4.37
C MET A 833 15.60 30.04 -3.79
N THR A 834 16.65 30.17 -4.61
CA THR A 834 18.00 30.58 -4.18
C THR A 834 18.20 32.10 -4.14
N ASN A 835 17.13 32.89 -4.20
CA ASN A 835 17.22 34.34 -4.03
C ASN A 835 17.38 34.71 -2.55
N ASP A 836 18.60 35.08 -2.16
CA ASP A 836 18.97 35.49 -0.79
C ASP A 836 18.36 36.82 -0.32
N SER A 837 17.76 37.60 -1.22
CA SER A 837 17.08 38.84 -0.83
C SER A 837 15.77 38.58 -0.06
N ASN A 838 15.30 37.33 -0.09
CA ASN A 838 14.03 36.89 0.48
C ASN A 838 14.27 35.76 1.50
N THR A 839 13.32 35.59 2.42
CA THR A 839 13.29 34.37 3.25
C THR A 839 12.87 33.17 2.40
N PRO A 840 13.22 31.93 2.80
CA PRO A 840 12.76 30.73 2.10
C PRO A 840 11.24 30.66 1.93
N LEU A 841 10.48 31.07 2.95
CA LEU A 841 9.02 31.18 2.88
C LEU A 841 8.56 32.18 1.81
N GLN A 842 9.17 33.37 1.75
CA GLN A 842 8.83 34.37 0.74
C GLN A 842 9.14 33.88 -0.68
N ASN A 843 10.21 33.11 -0.87
CA ASN A 843 10.49 32.49 -2.17
C ASN A 843 9.43 31.47 -2.57
N ILE A 844 8.90 30.67 -1.63
CA ILE A 844 7.76 29.78 -1.91
C ILE A 844 6.54 30.59 -2.37
N VAL A 845 6.22 31.69 -1.68
CA VAL A 845 5.10 32.58 -2.06
C VAL A 845 5.31 33.15 -3.47
N ASN A 846 6.51 33.65 -3.77
CA ASN A 846 6.85 34.21 -5.09
C ASN A 846 6.76 33.14 -6.20
N PHE A 847 7.16 31.91 -5.91
CA PHE A 847 7.05 30.81 -6.86
C PHE A 847 5.60 30.37 -7.08
N ASN A 848 4.79 30.35 -6.01
CA ASN A 848 3.35 30.13 -6.12
C ASN A 848 2.71 31.19 -7.03
N GLU A 849 3.01 32.47 -6.83
CA GLU A 849 2.55 33.57 -7.69
C GLU A 849 3.00 33.38 -9.15
N PHE A 850 4.28 33.07 -9.37
CA PHE A 850 4.86 32.83 -10.70
C PHE A 850 4.11 31.72 -11.47
N MET A 851 3.89 30.56 -10.85
CA MET A 851 3.18 29.45 -11.49
C MET A 851 1.69 29.75 -11.68
N THR A 852 1.07 30.50 -10.76
CA THR A 852 -0.34 30.89 -10.87
C THR A 852 -0.57 31.83 -12.04
N ILE A 853 0.29 32.84 -12.21
CA ILE A 853 0.22 33.77 -13.35
C ILE A 853 0.31 33.00 -14.66
N PHE A 854 1.22 32.03 -14.72
CA PHE A 854 1.38 31.16 -15.88
C PHE A 854 0.12 30.35 -16.21
N TYR A 855 -0.42 29.61 -15.24
CA TYR A 855 -1.62 28.80 -15.44
C TYR A 855 -2.88 29.61 -15.78
N ASN A 856 -2.88 30.91 -15.47
CA ASN A 856 -3.96 31.84 -15.80
C ASN A 856 -3.68 32.70 -17.06
N GLY A 857 -2.70 32.32 -17.88
CA GLY A 857 -2.46 32.96 -19.18
C GLY A 857 -1.73 34.31 -19.14
N GLY A 858 -0.99 34.60 -18.07
CA GLY A 858 -0.09 35.77 -17.99
C GLY A 858 -0.70 37.06 -17.42
N GLY A 859 -1.80 36.97 -16.67
CA GLY A 859 -2.46 38.11 -16.02
C GLY A 859 -1.87 38.50 -14.65
N ASN A 860 -2.58 39.37 -13.91
CA ASN A 860 -2.21 39.71 -12.52
C ASN A 860 -2.50 38.54 -11.58
N TYR A 861 -1.68 38.38 -10.54
CA TYR A 861 -2.00 37.47 -9.44
C TYR A 861 -3.22 37.98 -8.65
N THR A 862 -4.24 37.14 -8.53
CA THR A 862 -5.49 37.47 -7.84
C THR A 862 -5.68 36.66 -6.55
N GLY A 863 -4.60 36.10 -6.02
CA GLY A 863 -4.63 35.23 -4.85
C GLY A 863 -4.84 33.76 -5.16
N MET A 864 -4.95 32.97 -4.11
CA MET A 864 -4.99 31.52 -4.14
C MET A 864 -6.28 31.01 -3.48
N ASP A 865 -7.09 30.25 -4.22
CA ASP A 865 -8.27 29.60 -3.64
C ASP A 865 -7.83 28.42 -2.76
N ASN A 866 -8.23 28.48 -1.50
CA ASN A 866 -7.84 27.50 -0.50
C ASN A 866 -9.00 27.10 0.42
N ASN A 867 -10.02 26.50 -0.19
CA ASN A 867 -11.08 25.81 0.54
C ASN A 867 -11.36 24.43 -0.05
N TYR A 868 -11.30 23.38 0.78
CA TYR A 868 -11.50 22.01 0.32
C TYR A 868 -12.93 21.80 -0.22
N GLN A 869 -13.94 22.30 0.47
CA GLN A 869 -15.34 22.17 0.02
C GLN A 869 -15.59 22.86 -1.31
N ASN A 870 -15.00 24.05 -1.56
CA ASN A 870 -15.08 24.72 -2.86
C ASN A 870 -14.50 23.85 -3.98
N MET A 871 -13.43 23.10 -3.70
CA MET A 871 -12.84 22.18 -4.67
C MET A 871 -13.74 20.99 -4.97
N VAL A 872 -14.35 20.40 -3.93
CA VAL A 872 -15.34 19.34 -4.10
C VAL A 872 -16.54 19.87 -4.91
N ASP A 873 -17.09 21.03 -4.55
CA ASP A 873 -18.21 21.67 -5.24
C ASP A 873 -17.84 21.99 -6.71
N TYR A 874 -16.62 22.45 -6.97
CA TYR A 874 -16.12 22.67 -8.32
C TYR A 874 -16.09 21.37 -9.13
N LEU A 875 -15.52 20.30 -8.58
CA LEU A 875 -15.45 19.01 -9.26
C LEU A 875 -16.84 18.43 -9.53
N MET A 876 -17.76 18.47 -8.55
CA MET A 876 -19.15 18.02 -8.75
C MET A 876 -19.86 18.75 -9.90
N ASN A 877 -19.51 20.01 -10.14
CA ASN A 877 -20.11 20.83 -11.19
C ASN A 877 -19.21 20.97 -12.44
N ALA A 878 -18.06 20.28 -12.49
CA ALA A 878 -17.00 20.57 -13.44
C ALA A 878 -17.43 20.45 -14.91
N GLN A 879 -18.28 19.47 -15.21
CA GLN A 879 -18.84 19.26 -16.54
C GLN A 879 -19.67 20.46 -17.04
N SER A 880 -20.24 21.26 -16.14
CA SER A 880 -21.01 22.46 -16.50
C SER A 880 -20.14 23.65 -16.94
N TYR A 881 -18.85 23.64 -16.58
CA TYR A 881 -17.89 24.68 -16.97
C TYR A 881 -17.18 24.37 -18.30
N GLY A 882 -17.42 23.19 -18.88
CA GLY A 882 -16.86 22.79 -20.17
C GLY A 882 -16.01 21.52 -20.10
N PRO A 883 -15.53 21.05 -21.27
CA PRO A 883 -14.88 19.74 -21.39
C PRO A 883 -13.53 19.67 -20.66
N ASP A 884 -12.75 20.77 -20.62
CA ASP A 884 -11.47 20.82 -19.90
C ASP A 884 -11.64 20.71 -18.39
N ALA A 885 -12.65 21.40 -17.84
CA ALA A 885 -13.00 21.32 -16.44
C ALA A 885 -13.56 19.93 -16.11
N GLY A 886 -14.50 19.44 -16.92
CA GLY A 886 -15.10 18.11 -16.78
C GLY A 886 -14.07 16.99 -16.76
N ALA A 887 -13.00 17.09 -17.56
CA ALA A 887 -11.91 16.12 -17.57
C ALA A 887 -11.24 15.94 -16.19
N GLY A 888 -11.20 16.99 -15.35
CA GLY A 888 -10.70 16.87 -13.97
C GLY A 888 -11.55 15.95 -13.08
N LEU A 889 -12.89 16.05 -13.18
CA LEU A 889 -13.81 15.14 -12.47
C LEU A 889 -13.69 13.71 -12.99
N LEU A 890 -13.64 13.54 -14.31
CA LEU A 890 -13.55 12.22 -14.96
C LEU A 890 -12.23 11.52 -14.62
N TRP A 891 -11.11 12.25 -14.61
CA TRP A 891 -9.84 11.71 -14.15
C TRP A 891 -9.88 11.34 -12.67
N THR A 892 -10.49 12.20 -11.84
CA THR A 892 -10.68 11.88 -10.41
C THR A 892 -11.48 10.59 -10.24
N TRP A 893 -12.53 10.37 -11.05
CA TRP A 893 -13.26 9.10 -11.06
C TRP A 893 -12.36 7.89 -11.37
N GLN A 894 -11.54 7.95 -12.42
CA GLN A 894 -10.64 6.84 -12.77
C GLN A 894 -9.60 6.59 -11.67
N THR A 895 -9.08 7.64 -11.04
CA THR A 895 -8.20 7.50 -9.87
C THR A 895 -8.90 6.82 -8.69
N CYS A 896 -10.16 7.15 -8.42
CA CYS A 896 -10.94 6.54 -7.33
C CYS A 896 -11.46 5.12 -7.65
N SER A 897 -11.57 4.74 -8.93
CA SER A 897 -12.25 3.50 -9.34
C SER A 897 -11.36 2.47 -10.05
N GLU A 898 -10.15 2.84 -10.49
CA GLU A 898 -9.22 1.93 -11.17
C GLU A 898 -7.77 2.05 -10.69
N PHE A 899 -7.25 3.25 -10.48
CA PHE A 899 -5.80 3.45 -10.48
C PHE A 899 -5.16 3.84 -9.15
N GLY A 900 -5.90 4.53 -8.29
CA GLY A 900 -5.28 5.27 -7.21
C GLY A 900 -4.53 6.48 -7.74
N TYR A 901 -3.20 6.43 -7.79
CA TYR A 901 -2.31 7.54 -8.18
C TYR A 901 -2.41 8.76 -7.27
N PHE A 902 -2.75 8.57 -6.00
CA PHE A 902 -2.83 9.67 -5.05
C PHE A 902 -1.44 10.13 -4.63
N GLN A 903 -1.08 11.35 -5.01
CA GLN A 903 0.26 11.92 -4.81
C GLN A 903 0.38 12.46 -3.39
N SER A 904 0.43 11.56 -2.41
CA SER A 904 0.58 11.90 -1.01
C SER A 904 2.02 12.34 -0.69
N ALA A 905 2.19 12.92 0.49
CA ALA A 905 3.48 13.18 1.12
C ALA A 905 3.80 12.13 2.21
N ASP A 906 3.30 10.90 2.06
CA ASP A 906 3.47 9.84 3.07
C ASP A 906 4.88 9.23 3.09
N SER A 907 5.80 9.68 2.22
CA SER A 907 7.19 9.22 2.17
C SER A 907 8.06 9.62 3.38
N GLY A 908 7.55 10.45 4.29
CA GLY A 908 8.29 10.89 5.49
C GLY A 908 9.04 12.22 5.30
N ASN A 909 10.30 12.26 5.73
CA ASN A 909 11.18 13.45 5.80
C ASN A 909 11.61 14.03 4.42
N GLY A 910 10.70 14.19 3.47
CA GLY A 910 10.98 14.86 2.20
C GLY A 910 11.09 16.38 2.30
N ILE A 911 11.47 17.07 1.23
CA ILE A 911 11.54 18.55 1.18
C ILE A 911 10.20 19.23 1.42
N PHE A 912 9.07 18.55 1.18
CA PHE A 912 7.74 19.08 1.49
C PHE A 912 7.30 18.74 2.93
N GLY A 913 8.06 17.91 3.64
CA GLY A 913 7.62 17.17 4.82
C GLY A 913 6.52 16.16 4.47
N SER A 914 5.65 15.85 5.43
CA SER A 914 4.52 14.94 5.26
C SER A 914 3.14 15.58 5.56
N PRO A 915 2.82 16.76 5.00
CA PRO A 915 1.61 17.49 5.38
C PRO A 915 0.32 17.00 4.71
N THR A 916 0.38 16.12 3.71
CA THR A 916 -0.79 15.65 2.96
C THR A 916 -0.76 14.12 2.85
N PRO A 917 -1.46 13.41 3.76
CA PRO A 917 -1.56 11.96 3.69
C PRO A 917 -2.50 11.52 2.56
N VAL A 918 -2.39 10.26 2.14
CA VAL A 918 -3.25 9.61 1.15
C VAL A 918 -4.75 9.75 1.46
N ASN A 919 -5.12 9.86 2.74
CA ASN A 919 -6.51 9.94 3.17
C ASN A 919 -7.23 11.21 2.72
N MET A 920 -6.51 12.29 2.43
CA MET A 920 -7.12 13.48 1.85
C MET A 920 -7.76 13.15 0.50
N TYR A 921 -7.12 12.27 -0.28
CA TYR A 921 -7.63 11.80 -1.57
C TYR A 921 -8.71 10.72 -1.43
N VAL A 922 -8.60 9.84 -0.43
CA VAL A 922 -9.69 8.89 -0.12
C VAL A 922 -10.96 9.65 0.29
N GLN A 923 -10.82 10.67 1.13
CA GLN A 923 -11.94 11.53 1.54
C GLN A 923 -12.55 12.25 0.33
N LEU A 924 -11.71 12.74 -0.59
CA LEU A 924 -12.18 13.32 -1.85
C LEU A 924 -13.01 12.34 -2.68
N CYS A 925 -12.57 11.08 -2.81
CA CYS A 925 -13.34 10.06 -3.50
C CYS A 925 -14.71 9.83 -2.85
N GLN A 926 -14.77 9.81 -1.51
CA GLN A 926 -16.02 9.65 -0.78
C GLN A 926 -16.94 10.87 -0.93
N ASP A 927 -16.40 12.07 -0.92
CA ASP A 927 -17.16 13.32 -1.03
C ASP A 927 -17.73 13.52 -2.44
N LEU A 928 -17.03 13.04 -3.48
CA LEU A 928 -17.48 13.13 -4.87
C LEU A 928 -18.40 11.98 -5.29
N PHE A 929 -18.09 10.75 -4.86
CA PHE A 929 -18.68 9.54 -5.43
C PHE A 929 -19.40 8.66 -4.39
N GLY A 930 -19.40 9.07 -3.14
CA GLY A 930 -20.10 8.43 -2.03
C GLY A 930 -19.22 7.53 -1.17
N THR A 931 -19.69 7.20 0.03
CA THR A 931 -18.92 6.51 1.08
C THR A 931 -18.47 5.10 0.71
N TYR A 932 -18.96 4.53 -0.40
CA TYR A 932 -18.48 3.25 -0.93
C TYR A 932 -17.01 3.30 -1.35
N TYR A 933 -16.53 4.44 -1.86
CA TYR A 933 -15.14 4.63 -2.26
C TYR A 933 -14.23 4.92 -1.06
N ASP A 934 -14.30 4.05 -0.05
CA ASP A 934 -13.37 4.03 1.07
C ASP A 934 -12.03 3.39 0.67
N ARG A 935 -11.05 3.44 1.58
CA ARG A 935 -9.73 2.87 1.31
C ARG A 935 -9.77 1.38 0.94
N THR A 936 -10.66 0.59 1.58
CA THR A 936 -10.81 -0.84 1.30
C THR A 936 -11.17 -1.09 -0.16
N THR A 937 -12.14 -0.33 -0.66
CA THR A 937 -12.65 -0.45 -2.02
C THR A 937 -11.62 0.03 -3.03
N ILE A 938 -10.99 1.19 -2.79
CA ILE A 938 -9.96 1.75 -3.67
C ILE A 938 -8.76 0.81 -3.80
N ASP A 939 -8.25 0.26 -2.69
CA ASP A 939 -7.14 -0.71 -2.74
C ASP A 939 -7.55 -1.96 -3.55
N SER A 940 -8.78 -2.45 -3.36
CA SER A 940 -9.26 -3.66 -4.06
C SER A 940 -9.39 -3.45 -5.58
N VAL A 941 -9.89 -2.30 -6.03
CA VAL A 941 -10.00 -2.00 -7.47
C VAL A 941 -8.64 -1.72 -8.10
N THR A 942 -7.73 -1.08 -7.36
CA THR A 942 -6.34 -0.87 -7.78
C THR A 942 -5.60 -2.20 -7.98
N ASP A 943 -5.72 -3.12 -7.01
CA ASP A 943 -5.18 -4.47 -7.11
C ASP A 943 -5.79 -5.24 -8.29
N TYR A 944 -7.09 -5.07 -8.54
CA TYR A 944 -7.76 -5.68 -9.68
C TYR A 944 -7.24 -5.15 -11.02
N THR A 945 -6.97 -3.85 -11.13
CA THR A 945 -6.33 -3.24 -12.31
C THR A 945 -4.95 -3.83 -12.57
N ASN A 946 -4.12 -3.94 -11.52
CA ASN A 946 -2.79 -4.55 -11.62
C ASN A 946 -2.87 -6.03 -12.01
N TYR A 947 -3.82 -6.78 -11.44
CA TYR A 947 -4.06 -8.16 -11.85
C TYR A 947 -4.44 -8.26 -13.34
N LYS A 948 -5.35 -7.37 -13.79
CA LYS A 948 -5.85 -7.34 -15.16
C LYS A 948 -4.75 -7.07 -16.18
N TYR A 949 -3.85 -6.13 -15.91
CA TYR A 949 -2.80 -5.70 -16.86
C TYR A 949 -1.39 -6.22 -16.56
N GLY A 950 -1.24 -7.00 -15.48
CA GLY A 950 0.07 -7.55 -15.08
C GLY A 950 1.02 -6.55 -14.43
N GLU A 951 0.62 -5.28 -14.24
CA GLU A 951 1.45 -4.23 -13.65
C GLU A 951 2.89 -4.17 -14.22
N ARG A 952 3.86 -3.55 -13.52
CA ARG A 952 5.23 -3.37 -14.02
C ARG A 952 6.15 -4.59 -13.88
N PHE A 953 5.83 -5.56 -13.03
CA PHE A 953 6.64 -6.78 -12.80
C PHE A 953 6.08 -8.01 -13.52
N ASN A 954 4.79 -8.04 -13.85
CA ASN A 954 4.13 -9.17 -14.51
C ASN A 954 3.44 -8.80 -15.83
N TYR A 955 3.83 -7.68 -16.46
CA TYR A 955 3.35 -7.30 -17.80
C TYR A 955 3.56 -8.43 -18.83
N ARG A 956 2.56 -8.68 -19.67
CA ARG A 956 2.52 -9.85 -20.58
C ARG A 956 2.54 -9.49 -22.06
N GLY A 957 2.58 -8.21 -22.40
CA GLY A 957 2.62 -7.76 -23.79
C GLY A 957 3.95 -8.05 -24.48
N THR A 958 3.96 -7.89 -25.80
CA THR A 958 5.12 -8.06 -26.68
C THR A 958 5.17 -6.89 -27.66
N ASN A 959 6.32 -6.59 -28.26
CA ASN A 959 6.49 -5.50 -29.23
C ASN A 959 6.04 -4.14 -28.69
N VAL A 960 6.57 -3.76 -27.52
CA VAL A 960 6.25 -2.48 -26.87
C VAL A 960 7.54 -1.75 -26.54
N ILE A 961 7.58 -0.43 -26.77
CA ILE A 961 8.64 0.43 -26.25
C ILE A 961 8.06 1.41 -25.22
N LEU A 962 8.65 1.43 -24.02
CA LEU A 962 8.22 2.22 -22.86
C LEU A 962 9.32 3.22 -22.45
N PRO A 963 9.46 4.34 -23.17
CA PRO A 963 10.39 5.39 -22.77
C PRO A 963 9.83 6.20 -21.60
N ASN A 964 10.67 6.55 -20.63
CA ASN A 964 10.31 7.41 -19.49
C ASN A 964 11.42 8.43 -19.24
N GLY A 965 11.10 9.65 -18.83
CA GLY A 965 12.08 10.62 -18.33
C GLY A 965 12.40 10.39 -16.86
N ASN A 966 13.65 10.54 -16.41
CA ASN A 966 13.96 10.39 -14.97
C ASN A 966 13.60 11.63 -14.12
N VAL A 967 13.29 12.76 -14.76
CA VAL A 967 12.76 13.95 -14.08
C VAL A 967 11.24 13.86 -13.95
N ASP A 968 10.58 13.09 -14.81
CA ASP A 968 9.14 12.85 -14.81
C ASP A 968 8.71 12.03 -13.57
N PRO A 969 7.96 12.59 -12.61
CA PRO A 969 7.55 11.84 -11.42
C PRO A 969 6.76 10.56 -11.72
N TRP A 970 6.06 10.49 -12.86
CA TRP A 970 5.31 9.30 -13.27
C TRP A 970 6.21 8.11 -13.62
N HIS A 971 7.49 8.34 -13.91
CA HIS A 971 8.44 7.27 -14.25
C HIS A 971 8.54 6.21 -13.14
N ALA A 972 8.23 6.58 -11.89
CA ALA A 972 8.24 5.68 -10.74
C ALA A 972 7.21 4.53 -10.86
N LEU A 973 6.20 4.67 -11.72
CA LEU A 973 5.19 3.64 -12.03
C LEU A 973 5.47 2.91 -13.36
N GLY A 974 6.57 3.23 -14.02
CA GLY A 974 6.99 2.61 -15.27
C GLY A 974 7.55 1.20 -15.11
N LEU A 975 7.62 0.49 -16.24
CA LEU A 975 8.21 -0.85 -16.35
C LEU A 975 9.66 -0.74 -16.83
N TYR A 976 10.60 -1.36 -16.11
CA TYR A 976 12.03 -1.36 -16.44
C TYR A 976 12.67 -2.75 -16.53
N SER A 977 11.97 -3.79 -16.07
CA SER A 977 12.44 -5.18 -16.06
C SER A 977 11.47 -6.08 -16.82
N PRO A 978 11.37 -5.95 -18.15
CA PRO A 978 10.45 -6.75 -18.95
C PRO A 978 10.81 -8.23 -18.92
N THR A 979 9.78 -9.08 -19.00
CA THR A 979 9.93 -10.53 -19.10
C THR A 979 10.14 -11.01 -20.54
N ASP A 980 9.66 -10.25 -21.53
CA ASP A 980 9.80 -10.54 -22.96
C ASP A 980 10.85 -9.63 -23.61
N SER A 981 11.73 -10.20 -24.45
CA SER A 981 12.82 -9.47 -25.11
C SER A 981 12.38 -8.43 -26.16
N SER A 982 11.13 -8.50 -26.63
CA SER A 982 10.54 -7.54 -27.57
C SER A 982 9.94 -6.30 -26.87
N VAL A 983 9.93 -6.30 -25.53
CA VAL A 983 9.55 -5.14 -24.72
C VAL A 983 10.81 -4.36 -24.35
N VAL A 984 10.87 -3.11 -24.80
CA VAL A 984 12.05 -2.25 -24.65
C VAL A 984 11.70 -1.11 -23.70
N SER A 985 12.35 -1.06 -22.55
CA SER A 985 12.23 0.08 -21.62
C SER A 985 13.47 0.96 -21.71
N TYR A 986 13.28 2.29 -21.65
CA TYR A 986 14.40 3.23 -21.66
C TYR A 986 14.14 4.41 -20.74
N LEU A 987 14.98 4.57 -19.70
CA LEU A 987 14.94 5.72 -18.81
C LEU A 987 15.87 6.81 -19.32
N ILE A 988 15.30 7.91 -19.79
CA ILE A 988 15.97 9.06 -20.38
C ILE A 988 16.45 9.97 -19.26
N ASN A 989 17.77 10.13 -19.12
CA ASN A 989 18.34 11.01 -18.11
C ASN A 989 18.23 12.49 -18.52
N GLY A 990 17.70 13.33 -17.63
CA GLY A 990 17.61 14.78 -17.76
C GLY A 990 16.39 15.30 -18.52
N THR A 991 15.35 14.49 -18.69
CA THR A 991 14.11 14.92 -19.35
C THR A 991 12.88 14.54 -18.53
N ALA A 992 11.78 15.24 -18.79
CA ALA A 992 10.53 15.14 -18.05
C ALA A 992 9.44 14.43 -18.89
N HIS A 993 8.19 14.83 -18.75
CA HIS A 993 7.03 14.02 -19.13
C HIS A 993 6.79 13.96 -20.65
N CYS A 994 6.86 12.75 -21.22
CA CYS A 994 6.59 12.50 -22.66
C CYS A 994 7.41 13.36 -23.65
N ALA A 995 8.57 13.89 -23.24
CA ALA A 995 9.37 14.79 -24.06
C ALA A 995 9.81 14.19 -25.42
N ASP A 996 9.87 12.87 -25.53
CA ASP A 996 10.19 12.13 -26.75
C ASP A 996 9.14 12.30 -27.87
N MET A 997 7.88 12.55 -27.49
CA MET A 997 6.76 12.70 -28.44
C MET A 997 6.80 14.02 -29.21
N TYR A 998 7.31 15.08 -28.59
CA TYR A 998 7.39 16.42 -29.17
C TYR A 998 8.56 16.59 -30.14
N PRO A 999 8.55 17.64 -30.98
CA PRO A 999 9.61 17.88 -31.96
C PRO A 999 11.01 17.91 -31.34
N ALA A 1000 11.99 17.41 -32.07
CA ALA A 1000 13.39 17.46 -31.65
C ALA A 1000 13.90 18.91 -31.61
N ARG A 1001 14.78 19.23 -30.66
CA ARG A 1001 15.42 20.54 -30.51
C ARG A 1001 16.93 20.40 -30.38
N ASP A 1002 17.66 21.48 -30.64
CA ASP A 1002 19.10 21.54 -30.41
C ASP A 1002 19.46 21.40 -28.91
N ALA A 1003 18.53 21.75 -28.03
CA ALA A 1003 18.68 21.64 -26.57
C ALA A 1003 18.33 20.24 -26.01
N ASP A 1004 18.01 19.27 -26.87
CA ASP A 1004 17.64 17.92 -26.43
C ASP A 1004 18.77 17.25 -25.66
N VAL A 1005 18.40 16.63 -24.53
CA VAL A 1005 19.34 15.76 -23.82
C VAL A 1005 19.71 14.56 -24.71
N PRO A 1006 20.95 14.03 -24.63
CA PRO A 1006 21.40 12.97 -25.52
C PRO A 1006 20.48 11.74 -25.55
N GLY A 1007 19.84 11.41 -24.43
CA GLY A 1007 18.92 10.28 -24.33
C GLY A 1007 17.63 10.44 -25.16
N LEU A 1008 17.16 11.67 -25.43
CA LEU A 1008 16.00 11.89 -26.30
C LEU A 1008 16.29 11.51 -27.75
N LYS A 1009 17.52 11.73 -28.21
CA LYS A 1009 17.92 11.27 -29.56
C LYS A 1009 17.97 9.75 -29.61
N ILE A 1010 18.61 9.13 -28.61
CA ILE A 1010 18.74 7.67 -28.52
C ILE A 1010 17.36 7.00 -28.52
N VAL A 1011 16.43 7.51 -27.71
CA VAL A 1011 15.12 6.88 -27.57
C VAL A 1011 14.28 7.00 -28.83
N ARG A 1012 14.33 8.14 -29.53
CA ARG A 1012 13.64 8.31 -30.83
C ARG A 1012 14.20 7.37 -31.89
N ASP A 1013 15.51 7.17 -31.92
CA ASP A 1013 16.16 6.18 -32.79
C ASP A 1013 15.73 4.75 -32.43
N LEU A 1014 15.63 4.41 -31.14
CA LEU A 1014 15.14 3.11 -30.68
C LEU A 1014 13.68 2.86 -31.06
N ILE A 1015 12.81 3.86 -30.92
CA ILE A 1015 11.40 3.76 -31.31
C ILE A 1015 11.30 3.50 -32.82
N ASP A 1016 12.02 4.28 -33.64
CA ASP A 1016 12.04 4.10 -35.09
C ASP A 1016 12.50 2.70 -35.51
N GLN A 1017 13.56 2.18 -34.88
CA GLN A 1017 14.09 0.84 -35.14
C GLN A 1017 13.09 -0.27 -34.77
N ASN A 1018 12.39 -0.12 -33.65
CA ASN A 1018 11.38 -1.07 -33.21
C ASN A 1018 10.16 -1.05 -34.14
N ILE A 1019 9.68 0.14 -34.51
CA ILE A 1019 8.62 0.30 -35.52
C ILE A 1019 9.00 -0.42 -36.83
N ALA A 1020 10.21 -0.19 -37.34
CA ALA A 1020 10.69 -0.87 -38.54
C ALA A 1020 10.65 -2.40 -38.38
N THR A 1021 11.08 -2.90 -37.22
CA THR A 1021 11.13 -4.33 -36.92
C THR A 1021 9.73 -4.95 -36.90
N TRP A 1022 8.79 -4.32 -36.20
CA TRP A 1022 7.41 -4.82 -36.09
C TRP A 1022 6.68 -4.79 -37.44
N LEU A 1023 6.87 -3.74 -38.23
CA LEU A 1023 6.29 -3.65 -39.58
C LEU A 1023 6.86 -4.71 -40.52
N ASN A 1024 8.15 -5.04 -40.42
CA ASN A 1024 8.77 -6.09 -41.24
C ASN A 1024 8.31 -7.50 -40.84
N GLN A 1025 7.93 -7.70 -39.58
CA GLN A 1025 7.40 -8.98 -39.08
C GLN A 1025 5.89 -9.12 -39.27
N ALA A 1026 5.19 -8.03 -39.63
CA ALA A 1026 3.75 -8.03 -39.79
C ALA A 1026 3.30 -8.93 -40.97
N PRO A 1027 2.14 -9.59 -40.86
CA PRO A 1027 1.55 -10.33 -41.97
C PRO A 1027 1.34 -9.43 -43.20
N SER A 1028 1.57 -9.96 -44.40
CA SER A 1028 1.37 -9.18 -45.64
C SER A 1028 -0.09 -8.72 -45.77
N PRO A 1029 -0.36 -7.45 -46.12
CA PRO A 1029 -1.74 -6.97 -46.29
C PRO A 1029 -2.47 -7.77 -47.37
N THR A 1030 -3.62 -8.35 -47.04
CA THR A 1030 -4.48 -8.98 -48.04
C THR A 1030 -5.57 -8.00 -48.44
N THR A 1031 -5.78 -7.84 -49.76
CA THR A 1031 -6.93 -7.11 -50.30
C THR A 1031 -8.00 -8.13 -50.65
N ALA A 1032 -9.16 -8.07 -49.98
CA ALA A 1032 -10.28 -8.92 -50.35
C ALA A 1032 -10.89 -8.39 -51.66
N ALA A 1033 -10.70 -9.11 -52.77
CA ALA A 1033 -11.45 -8.85 -53.99
C ALA A 1033 -12.93 -9.22 -53.75
N PRO A 1034 -13.91 -8.40 -54.20
CA PRO A 1034 -15.31 -8.75 -54.09
C PRO A 1034 -15.62 -9.86 -55.11
N ASP A 1035 -15.60 -11.12 -54.68
CA ASP A 1035 -15.94 -12.22 -55.56
C ASP A 1035 -17.46 -12.30 -55.72
N GLY A 1036 -17.92 -11.78 -56.86
CA GLY A 1036 -19.28 -11.93 -57.34
C GLY A 1036 -19.50 -13.37 -57.79
N SER A 1037 -19.85 -14.26 -56.87
CA SER A 1037 -20.49 -15.54 -57.23
C SER A 1037 -21.77 -15.72 -56.43
N SER A 1038 -22.89 -15.50 -57.12
CA SER A 1038 -24.20 -15.94 -56.68
C SER A 1038 -24.18 -17.45 -56.44
N THR A 1039 -24.38 -17.88 -55.20
CA THR A 1039 -24.77 -19.27 -54.93
C THR A 1039 -25.88 -19.31 -53.90
N THR A 1040 -27.07 -19.37 -54.46
CA THR A 1040 -28.34 -19.90 -53.99
C THR A 1040 -28.33 -20.62 -52.63
N ILE A 1041 -29.18 -20.13 -51.73
CA ILE A 1041 -29.63 -20.84 -50.53
C ILE A 1041 -30.33 -22.13 -50.96
N GLN A 1042 -29.81 -23.29 -50.53
CA GLN A 1042 -30.57 -24.53 -50.46
C GLN A 1042 -30.46 -25.15 -49.06
N SER A 1043 -31.63 -25.33 -48.47
CA SER A 1043 -31.90 -26.03 -47.22
C SER A 1043 -31.84 -27.55 -47.38
N ALA A 1044 -31.11 -28.25 -46.50
CA ALA A 1044 -31.32 -29.67 -46.18
C ALA A 1044 -30.69 -29.96 -44.79
N THR A 1045 -31.49 -30.01 -43.72
CA THR A 1045 -31.95 -31.20 -42.98
C THR A 1045 -30.89 -32.19 -42.47
N ASN A 1046 -30.87 -32.32 -41.14
CA ASN A 1046 -30.51 -33.46 -40.28
C ASN A 1046 -29.74 -34.62 -40.89
N GLN A 1047 -28.50 -34.82 -40.44
CA GLN A 1047 -27.98 -36.15 -40.13
C GLN A 1047 -27.02 -36.13 -38.93
N SER A 1048 -27.39 -36.92 -37.93
CA SER A 1048 -26.57 -37.32 -36.78
C SER A 1048 -25.36 -38.11 -37.27
N THR A 1049 -24.15 -37.72 -36.84
CA THR A 1049 -23.01 -38.63 -36.80
C THR A 1049 -22.13 -38.32 -35.58
N THR A 1050 -21.92 -39.38 -34.82
CA THR A 1050 -21.16 -39.55 -33.59
C THR A 1050 -19.69 -39.16 -33.77
N ILE A 1051 -19.15 -38.30 -32.90
CA ILE A 1051 -17.69 -38.08 -32.79
C ILE A 1051 -17.20 -38.69 -31.47
N GLN A 1052 -16.25 -39.61 -31.62
CA GLN A 1052 -15.55 -40.31 -30.56
C GLN A 1052 -14.74 -39.36 -29.69
N SER A 1053 -14.80 -39.57 -28.37
CA SER A 1053 -13.93 -38.95 -27.38
C SER A 1053 -12.50 -39.46 -27.53
N THR A 1054 -11.60 -38.63 -28.05
CA THR A 1054 -10.15 -38.82 -27.88
C THR A 1054 -9.69 -38.07 -26.64
N THR A 1055 -9.30 -38.86 -25.64
CA THR A 1055 -8.65 -38.47 -24.39
C THR A 1055 -7.37 -37.68 -24.67
N ILE A 1056 -7.31 -36.41 -24.24
CA ILE A 1056 -6.07 -35.64 -24.22
C ILE A 1056 -5.38 -35.90 -22.87
N GLN A 1057 -4.20 -36.51 -22.93
CA GLN A 1057 -3.29 -36.65 -21.79
C GLN A 1057 -2.84 -35.28 -21.29
N SER A 1058 -3.11 -34.99 -20.02
CA SER A 1058 -2.51 -33.86 -19.30
C SER A 1058 -1.05 -34.19 -18.96
N THR A 1059 -0.10 -33.58 -19.65
CA THR A 1059 1.30 -33.56 -19.21
C THR A 1059 1.53 -32.34 -18.32
N THR A 1060 1.32 -32.51 -17.01
CA THR A 1060 1.87 -31.63 -15.99
C THR A 1060 3.33 -32.00 -15.78
N GLN A 1061 4.25 -31.27 -16.42
CA GLN A 1061 5.66 -31.29 -16.03
C GLN A 1061 5.95 -30.02 -15.24
N SER A 1062 6.07 -30.17 -13.92
CA SER A 1062 6.55 -29.14 -13.01
C SER A 1062 8.02 -28.88 -13.29
N ALA A 1063 8.35 -27.64 -13.67
CA ALA A 1063 9.71 -27.16 -13.66
C ALA A 1063 10.11 -26.86 -12.21
N SER A 1064 10.99 -27.69 -11.64
CA SER A 1064 11.67 -27.39 -10.38
C SER A 1064 12.73 -26.30 -10.62
N SER A 1065 12.46 -25.06 -10.18
CA SER A 1065 13.38 -23.92 -10.28
C SER A 1065 14.26 -23.80 -9.02
N SER A 1066 15.33 -24.59 -8.95
CA SER A 1066 16.38 -24.39 -7.93
C SER A 1066 17.29 -23.18 -8.21
N THR A 1067 17.19 -22.59 -9.41
CA THR A 1067 18.04 -21.49 -9.88
C THR A 1067 17.52 -20.09 -9.55
N VAL A 1068 16.23 -19.91 -9.31
CA VAL A 1068 15.64 -18.59 -8.97
C VAL A 1068 15.87 -18.22 -7.50
N LEU A 1069 15.90 -19.22 -6.62
CA LEU A 1069 16.15 -19.05 -5.18
C LEU A 1069 17.54 -18.45 -4.87
N ILE A 1070 18.57 -18.79 -5.65
CA ILE A 1070 19.93 -18.29 -5.41
C ILE A 1070 20.07 -16.82 -5.81
N SER A 1071 19.40 -16.40 -6.90
CA SER A 1071 19.43 -15.02 -7.37
C SER A 1071 18.73 -14.06 -6.42
N ILE A 1072 17.61 -14.47 -5.81
CA ILE A 1072 16.88 -13.66 -4.83
C ILE A 1072 17.62 -13.60 -3.50
N LEU A 1073 18.21 -14.72 -3.03
CA LEU A 1073 19.07 -14.73 -1.85
C LEU A 1073 20.28 -13.80 -2.00
N ALA A 1074 20.89 -13.76 -3.19
CA ALA A 1074 22.05 -12.90 -3.45
C ALA A 1074 21.68 -11.41 -3.43
N VAL A 1075 20.48 -11.03 -3.89
CA VAL A 1075 20.00 -9.63 -3.85
C VAL A 1075 19.67 -9.20 -2.43
N LEU A 1076 19.03 -10.06 -1.63
CA LEU A 1076 18.78 -9.78 -0.22
C LEU A 1076 20.11 -9.66 0.55
N VAL A 1077 21.03 -10.61 0.41
CA VAL A 1077 22.33 -10.59 1.12
C VAL A 1077 23.23 -9.43 0.67
N ALA A 1078 23.23 -9.05 -0.62
CA ALA A 1078 24.04 -7.94 -1.11
C ALA A 1078 23.51 -6.54 -0.73
N ARG A 1079 22.24 -6.42 -0.32
CA ARG A 1079 21.68 -5.17 0.23
C ARG A 1079 21.92 -5.02 1.74
N PHE A 1080 22.26 -6.11 2.44
CA PHE A 1080 22.52 -6.14 3.89
C PHE A 1080 24.01 -6.31 4.25
N LEU A 1081 24.91 -6.42 3.26
CA LEU A 1081 26.38 -6.34 3.40
C LEU A 1081 26.86 -4.97 2.94
#